data_AF-A0A845D8S0-F1
#
_entry.id   AF-A0A845D8S0-F1
#
_cell.length_a   1.000
_cell.length_b   1.000
_cell.length_c   1.000
_cell.angle_alpha   90.00
_cell.angle_beta   90.00
_cell.angle_gamma   90.00
#
_symmetry.space_group_name_H-M   'P 1'
#
loop_
_entity.id
_entity.type
_entity.pdbx_description
1 polymer ?
#
loop_
_entity_poly.entity_id
_entity_poly.type
_entity_poly.pdbx_seq_one_letter_code
_entity_poly.pdbx_strand_id
1 'polypeptide(L)'
;MRVKKRNGDLEPVNVNKIINVVLACSSHLKEVDPMRVATKVISGLYDGATTKELDKLCIQTASLLIAEDPNYSKLASRLMARYIDEEVQNQNIRNFFDSIKVGYQCGLISKQTRSFVKEHKEALNIIVDKSRSRKLEYFGIRTLYDRYLLKHTETREVIETPQYFFLRVACGLSHTFQEAKEFYELISQLDYMPSSPTLFNSASNMPQLSSCYLLDSPEDDLSAIYEKYKDIALLSKFAGGIGVSFSRIRSRGSLIKGTNGHSKGIVPFLKTMDSSVAAVNQGGRRKGAACIYMEPWHPDIEEFLELRNNTGDENQRTHNLNLANWVPDLFMKRVEENKMWSLFDPKALPELTDSFGEEFDTIYEKAEADGLAVRQVSARQLYSRMMRTLAETGNGWMTFKDQSNKKSNQTLKKENVIHLSNLCTEILEVTSKNETAVCNLGSINLGNHYHPQTKVNWEKLKNTVEKAVLFLDRVIDINFYPIKTASSSNKKWRPVGLGLMGLQDLFFQLNVPFDSEEALELSSKIQEEIYYHALNTSCAISEKQGPHPAFDDTRASKGLLQFDLWGVTPADKEHWDKLKKRIKKHGLRNSLLIAIAPTATIASITGVYEAIEPQVSNLFKKETLSGEFIQINKYLVETLRERGLWTDPIRQAIKANEGSIQNIPEIPDDIKTVYRTAWELSQKSLIDLGAKRAPFVDQSQSLNLFIESPSIGKLSSMYMYAWKKGIKTTYYLRSRPATSISKVTVKNSTATPTPSSNPNLENPEVCEACQ
;
A
#
# COMPACT_ATOMS: atom_id res chain seq x y z
N MET A 1 5.33 -25.54 42.50
CA MET A 1 5.49 -25.43 41.03
C MET A 1 6.88 -24.90 40.70
N ARG A 2 7.50 -25.47 39.68
CA ARG A 2 8.80 -25.08 39.12
C ARG A 2 8.61 -24.62 37.68
N VAL A 3 9.42 -23.66 37.25
CA VAL A 3 9.49 -23.19 35.85
C VAL A 3 10.83 -23.55 35.24
N LYS A 4 10.81 -23.94 33.97
CA LYS A 4 12.01 -24.25 33.20
C LYS A 4 12.55 -22.98 32.56
N LYS A 5 13.76 -22.59 32.95
CA LYS A 5 14.49 -21.45 32.40
C LYS A 5 14.93 -21.72 30.96
N ARG A 6 15.27 -20.65 30.23
CA ARG A 6 15.78 -20.74 28.85
C ARG A 6 17.08 -21.55 28.74
N ASN A 7 17.89 -21.59 29.81
CA ASN A 7 19.10 -22.42 29.88
C ASN A 7 18.83 -23.89 30.24
N GLY A 8 17.57 -24.27 30.51
CA GLY A 8 17.16 -25.64 30.81
C GLY A 8 16.91 -25.93 32.29
N ASP A 9 17.38 -25.08 33.21
CA ASP A 9 17.28 -25.29 34.66
C ASP A 9 15.85 -25.12 35.18
N LEU A 10 15.51 -25.84 36.25
CA LEU A 10 14.25 -25.68 36.97
C LEU A 10 14.43 -24.77 38.18
N GLU A 11 13.67 -23.67 38.25
CA GLU A 11 13.59 -22.81 39.44
C GLU A 11 12.18 -22.83 40.05
N PRO A 12 12.03 -22.67 41.37
CA PRO A 12 10.72 -22.43 41.98
C PRO A 12 10.03 -21.21 41.34
N VAL A 13 8.72 -21.30 41.09
CA VAL A 13 7.94 -20.17 40.57
C VAL A 13 8.06 -18.99 41.54
N ASN A 14 8.57 -17.86 41.04
CA ASN A 14 8.59 -16.61 41.78
C ASN A 14 7.59 -15.64 41.15
N VAL A 15 6.41 -15.55 41.77
CA VAL A 15 5.30 -14.72 41.32
C VAL A 15 5.68 -13.23 41.27
N ASN A 16 6.51 -12.76 42.20
CA ASN A 16 6.97 -11.37 42.23
C ASN A 16 7.81 -11.01 41.00
N LYS A 17 8.55 -11.96 40.41
CA LYS A 17 9.26 -11.71 39.14
C LYS A 17 8.29 -11.39 38.01
N ILE A 18 7.18 -12.11 37.91
CA ILE A 18 6.15 -11.89 36.88
C ILE A 18 5.51 -10.50 37.07
N ILE A 19 5.09 -10.20 38.30
CA ILE A 19 4.50 -8.91 38.67
C ILE A 19 5.46 -7.76 38.33
N ASN A 20 6.73 -7.86 38.73
CA ASN A 20 7.74 -6.83 38.48
C ASN A 20 7.98 -6.59 36.98
N VAL A 21 7.98 -7.64 36.16
CA VAL A 21 8.13 -7.52 34.69
C VAL A 21 6.95 -6.76 34.08
N VAL A 22 5.72 -7.12 34.46
CA VAL A 22 4.51 -6.46 33.95
C VAL A 22 4.46 -5.00 34.41
N LEU A 23 4.77 -4.73 35.69
CA LEU A 23 4.85 -3.38 36.25
C LEU A 23 5.90 -2.51 35.55
N ALA A 24 7.09 -3.05 35.29
CA ALA A 24 8.13 -2.32 34.59
C ALA A 24 7.69 -1.96 33.16
N CYS A 25 6.98 -2.86 32.48
CA CYS A 25 6.45 -2.61 31.14
C CYS A 25 5.22 -1.67 31.13
N SER A 26 4.44 -1.63 32.20
CA SER A 26 3.26 -0.75 32.32
C SER A 26 3.58 0.67 32.77
N SER A 27 4.84 0.95 33.10
CA SER A 27 5.29 2.27 33.56
C SER A 27 4.80 3.42 32.64
N HIS A 28 4.16 4.44 33.23
CA HIS A 28 3.58 5.59 32.55
C HIS A 28 2.44 5.29 31.55
N LEU A 29 1.85 4.10 31.58
CA LEU A 29 0.60 3.80 30.86
C LEU A 29 -0.58 4.09 31.78
N LYS A 30 -1.45 5.03 31.37
CA LYS A 30 -2.71 5.30 32.06
C LYS A 30 -3.70 4.16 31.79
N GLU A 31 -4.64 3.94 32.70
CA GLU A 31 -5.76 2.98 32.55
C GLU A 31 -5.34 1.50 32.33
N VAL A 32 -4.07 1.17 32.58
CA VAL A 32 -3.55 -0.20 32.52
C VAL A 32 -3.42 -0.73 33.93
N ASP A 33 -4.09 -1.86 34.21
CA ASP A 33 -3.95 -2.61 35.45
C ASP A 33 -2.94 -3.76 35.26
N PRO A 34 -1.68 -3.58 35.69
CA PRO A 34 -0.65 -4.62 35.58
C PRO A 34 -0.97 -5.84 36.46
N MET A 35 -1.67 -5.66 37.59
CA MET A 35 -2.02 -6.75 38.49
C MET A 35 -3.07 -7.66 37.88
N ARG A 36 -4.01 -7.12 37.11
CA ARG A 36 -4.97 -7.92 36.34
C ARG A 36 -4.29 -8.84 35.35
N VAL A 37 -3.28 -8.33 34.62
CA VAL A 37 -2.48 -9.14 33.68
C VAL A 37 -1.69 -10.21 34.44
N ALA A 38 -0.95 -9.80 35.48
CA ALA A 38 -0.13 -10.73 36.26
C ALA A 38 -0.97 -11.85 36.90
N THR A 39 -2.13 -11.52 37.50
CA THR A 39 -3.02 -12.50 38.16
C THR A 39 -3.55 -13.53 37.16
N LYS A 40 -3.99 -13.10 35.97
CA LYS A 40 -4.43 -14.01 34.91
C LYS A 40 -3.29 -14.95 34.46
N VAL A 41 -2.08 -14.43 34.30
CA VAL A 41 -0.90 -15.24 33.95
C VAL A 41 -0.58 -16.26 35.05
N ILE A 42 -0.61 -15.85 36.31
CA ILE A 42 -0.37 -16.72 37.48
C ILE A 42 -1.41 -17.84 37.55
N SER A 43 -2.69 -17.55 37.24
CA SER A 43 -3.73 -18.58 37.21
C SER A 43 -3.58 -19.59 36.08
N GLY A 44 -2.90 -19.23 34.99
CA GLY A 44 -2.65 -20.12 33.84
C GLY A 44 -1.36 -20.94 33.93
N LEU A 45 -0.62 -20.83 35.03
CA LEU A 45 0.69 -21.47 35.22
C LEU A 45 0.55 -22.93 35.68
N TYR A 46 1.40 -23.81 35.15
CA TYR A 46 1.47 -25.23 35.51
C TYR A 46 2.92 -25.66 35.82
N ASP A 47 3.10 -26.79 36.53
CA ASP A 47 4.45 -27.29 36.87
C ASP A 47 5.22 -27.69 35.60
N GLY A 48 6.44 -27.18 35.45
CA GLY A 48 7.28 -27.43 34.28
C GLY A 48 7.12 -26.42 33.14
N ALA A 49 6.21 -25.43 33.26
CA ALA A 49 6.08 -24.36 32.28
C ALA A 49 7.41 -23.63 32.04
N THR A 50 7.73 -23.33 30.79
CA THR A 50 8.96 -22.63 30.43
C THR A 50 8.82 -21.12 30.61
N THR A 51 9.91 -20.42 30.91
CA THR A 51 9.88 -18.94 30.95
C THR A 51 9.47 -18.31 29.61
N LYS A 52 9.71 -19.02 28.49
CA LYS A 52 9.27 -18.61 27.14
C LYS A 52 7.74 -18.64 27.02
N GLU A 53 7.09 -19.65 27.58
CA GLU A 53 5.63 -19.74 27.64
C GLU A 53 5.04 -18.67 28.56
N LEU A 54 5.68 -18.39 29.70
CA LEU A 54 5.22 -17.31 30.59
C LEU A 54 5.25 -15.94 29.91
N ASP A 55 6.35 -15.59 29.23
CA ASP A 55 6.43 -14.31 28.50
C ASP A 55 5.34 -14.21 27.42
N LYS A 56 5.12 -15.30 26.67
CA LYS A 56 4.05 -15.37 25.65
C LYS A 56 2.67 -15.20 26.26
N LEU A 57 2.41 -15.84 27.40
CA LEU A 57 1.13 -15.70 28.11
C LEU A 57 0.91 -14.27 28.61
N CYS A 58 1.94 -13.59 29.11
CA CYS A 58 1.88 -12.16 29.46
C CYS A 58 1.50 -11.30 28.26
N ILE A 59 2.16 -11.50 27.12
CA ILE A 59 1.90 -10.76 25.88
C ILE A 59 0.47 -11.00 25.40
N GLN A 60 0.05 -12.26 25.33
CA GLN A 60 -1.28 -12.65 24.89
C GLN A 60 -2.36 -12.07 25.81
N THR A 61 -2.19 -12.20 27.13
CA THR A 61 -3.13 -11.66 28.12
C THR A 61 -3.29 -10.15 27.99
N ALA A 62 -2.18 -9.41 27.84
CA ALA A 62 -2.24 -7.97 27.62
C ALA A 62 -2.93 -7.64 26.28
N SER A 63 -2.63 -8.38 25.20
CA SER A 63 -3.23 -8.11 23.88
C SER A 63 -4.75 -8.33 23.84
N LEU A 64 -5.29 -9.27 24.62
CA LEU A 64 -6.74 -9.51 24.72
C LEU A 64 -7.49 -8.36 25.40
N LEU A 65 -6.79 -7.52 26.16
CA LEU A 65 -7.36 -6.37 26.86
C LEU A 65 -7.36 -5.08 26.00
N ILE A 66 -6.81 -5.13 24.78
CA ILE A 66 -6.77 -3.98 23.85
C ILE A 66 -8.17 -3.46 23.52
N ALA A 67 -9.14 -4.36 23.36
CA ALA A 67 -10.52 -4.00 23.08
C ALA A 67 -11.21 -3.27 24.27
N GLU A 68 -10.69 -3.45 25.49
CA GLU A 68 -11.18 -2.75 26.67
C GLU A 68 -10.53 -1.37 26.82
N ASP A 69 -9.22 -1.29 26.64
CA ASP A 69 -8.46 -0.04 26.60
C ASP A 69 -7.26 -0.14 25.64
N PRO A 70 -7.11 0.80 24.67
CA PRO A 70 -6.04 0.76 23.69
C PRO A 70 -4.63 0.86 24.30
N ASN A 71 -4.46 1.38 25.54
CA ASN A 71 -3.15 1.42 26.18
C ASN A 71 -2.56 0.04 26.48
N TYR A 72 -3.38 -1.01 26.56
CA TYR A 72 -2.87 -2.39 26.64
C TYR A 72 -2.08 -2.79 25.38
N SER A 73 -2.29 -2.14 24.23
CA SER A 73 -1.48 -2.33 23.02
C SER A 73 -0.02 -1.94 23.27
N LYS A 74 0.21 -0.84 23.98
CA LYS A 74 1.55 -0.39 24.39
C LYS A 74 2.17 -1.33 25.42
N LEU A 75 1.39 -1.84 26.38
CA LEU A 75 1.88 -2.83 27.35
C LEU A 75 2.31 -4.12 26.64
N ALA A 76 1.44 -4.69 25.81
CA ALA A 76 1.73 -5.90 25.05
C ALA A 76 2.94 -5.72 24.12
N SER A 77 3.06 -4.56 23.48
CA SER A 77 4.23 -4.20 22.67
C SER A 77 5.53 -4.17 23.48
N ARG A 78 5.54 -3.56 24.66
CA ARG A 78 6.73 -3.49 25.53
C ARG A 78 7.14 -4.86 26.07
N LEU A 79 6.18 -5.69 26.46
CA LEU A 79 6.42 -7.08 26.84
C LEU A 79 7.03 -7.86 25.67
N MET A 80 6.53 -7.64 24.46
CA MET A 80 7.04 -8.27 23.25
C MET A 80 8.45 -7.78 22.88
N ALA A 81 8.74 -6.48 23.03
CA ALA A 81 10.09 -5.93 22.82
C ALA A 81 11.10 -6.55 23.78
N ARG A 82 10.74 -6.70 25.06
CA ARG A 82 11.55 -7.39 26.07
C ARG A 82 11.78 -8.85 25.69
N TYR A 83 10.75 -9.57 25.25
CA TYR A 83 10.87 -10.95 24.80
C TYR A 83 11.86 -11.09 23.63
N ILE A 84 11.79 -10.17 22.64
CA ILE A 84 12.70 -10.12 21.50
C ILE A 84 14.13 -9.84 21.96
N ASP A 85 14.32 -8.84 22.83
CA ASP A 85 15.64 -8.50 23.37
C ASP A 85 16.28 -9.69 24.09
N GLU A 86 15.51 -10.46 24.87
CA GLU A 86 16.01 -11.68 25.52
C GLU A 86 16.36 -12.76 24.48
N GLU A 87 15.52 -13.00 23.48
CA GLU A 87 15.80 -13.98 22.43
C GLU A 87 17.09 -13.67 21.66
N VAL A 88 17.34 -12.39 21.36
CA VAL A 88 18.58 -11.92 20.73
C VAL A 88 19.78 -12.08 21.68
N GLN A 89 19.65 -11.68 22.95
CA GLN A 89 20.77 -11.74 23.90
C GLN A 89 21.19 -13.17 24.27
N ASN A 90 20.26 -14.12 24.28
CA ASN A 90 20.56 -15.54 24.55
C ASN A 90 21.47 -16.16 23.48
N GLN A 91 21.51 -15.56 22.29
CA GLN A 91 22.42 -15.93 21.19
C GLN A 91 23.77 -15.19 21.27
N ASN A 92 24.10 -14.56 22.41
CA ASN A 92 25.30 -13.74 22.63
C ASN A 92 25.41 -12.50 21.73
N ILE A 93 24.30 -12.01 21.17
CA ILE A 93 24.25 -10.77 20.41
C ILE A 93 24.06 -9.61 21.40
N ARG A 94 25.12 -8.84 21.65
CA ARG A 94 25.12 -7.77 22.69
C ARG A 94 24.95 -6.38 22.12
N ASN A 95 25.36 -6.16 20.87
CA ASN A 95 25.31 -4.88 20.18
C ASN A 95 24.89 -5.04 18.70
N PHE A 96 24.76 -3.93 17.98
CA PHE A 96 24.31 -3.93 16.59
C PHE A 96 25.30 -4.63 15.66
N PHE A 97 26.62 -4.42 15.86
CA PHE A 97 27.63 -5.10 15.07
C PHE A 97 27.59 -6.62 15.22
N ASP A 98 27.33 -7.13 16.43
CA ASP A 98 27.15 -8.58 16.65
C ASP A 98 25.99 -9.14 15.84
N SER A 99 24.86 -8.43 15.80
CA SER A 99 23.67 -8.81 15.01
C SER A 99 24.00 -8.89 13.52
N ILE A 100 24.70 -7.88 12.99
CA ILE A 100 25.16 -7.86 11.59
C ILE A 100 26.17 -8.97 11.31
N LYS A 101 27.07 -9.28 12.26
CA LYS A 101 28.04 -10.37 12.14
C LYS A 101 27.34 -11.73 12.06
N VAL A 102 26.38 -12.00 12.93
CA VAL A 102 25.59 -13.25 12.90
C VAL A 102 24.77 -13.33 11.61
N GLY A 103 24.11 -12.24 11.21
CA GLY A 103 23.37 -12.19 9.94
C GLY A 103 24.25 -12.45 8.72
N TYR A 104 25.50 -11.97 8.73
CA TYR A 104 26.49 -12.28 7.69
C TYR A 104 26.91 -13.76 7.70
N GLN A 105 27.16 -14.34 8.88
CA GLN A 105 27.49 -15.76 9.02
C GLN A 105 26.34 -16.67 8.55
N CYS A 106 25.10 -16.25 8.75
CA CYS A 106 23.90 -16.93 8.23
C CYS A 106 23.68 -16.75 6.72
N GLY A 107 24.51 -15.95 6.02
CA GLY A 107 24.32 -15.64 4.59
C GLY A 107 23.16 -14.68 4.30
N LEU A 108 22.61 -14.01 5.32
CA LEU A 108 21.48 -13.09 5.19
C LEU A 108 21.91 -11.66 4.87
N ILE A 109 23.08 -11.24 5.34
CA ILE A 109 23.64 -9.89 5.15
C ILE A 109 24.75 -9.90 4.10
N SER A 110 24.82 -8.83 3.31
CA SER A 110 25.86 -8.65 2.31
C SER A 110 27.24 -8.39 2.92
N LYS A 111 28.29 -8.79 2.18
CA LYS A 111 29.68 -8.47 2.53
C LYS A 111 29.90 -6.95 2.60
N GLN A 112 29.27 -6.19 1.70
CA GLN A 112 29.40 -4.73 1.64
C GLN A 112 28.86 -4.07 2.90
N THR A 113 27.61 -4.37 3.29
CA THR A 113 27.00 -3.82 4.51
C THR A 113 27.78 -4.25 5.75
N ARG A 114 28.19 -5.52 5.85
CA ARG A 114 29.02 -5.97 6.98
C ARG A 114 30.33 -5.19 7.09
N SER A 115 30.94 -4.84 5.96
CA SER A 115 32.19 -4.08 5.94
C SER A 115 31.98 -2.63 6.38
N PHE A 116 30.95 -1.97 5.85
CA PHE A 116 30.53 -0.62 6.27
C PHE A 116 30.23 -0.55 7.77
N VAL A 117 29.44 -1.50 8.29
CA VAL A 117 29.11 -1.53 9.73
C VAL A 117 30.34 -1.83 10.57
N LYS A 118 31.28 -2.66 10.08
CA LYS A 118 32.55 -2.92 10.79
C LYS A 118 33.40 -1.66 10.90
N GLU A 119 33.47 -0.87 9.83
CA GLU A 119 34.23 0.37 9.77
C GLU A 119 33.70 1.43 10.73
N HIS A 120 32.37 1.53 10.87
CA HIS A 120 31.71 2.53 11.72
C HIS A 120 31.11 1.94 13.02
N LYS A 121 31.60 0.78 13.48
CA LYS A 121 30.93 -0.02 14.52
C LYS A 121 30.72 0.75 15.83
N GLU A 122 31.68 1.55 16.27
CA GLU A 122 31.59 2.32 17.52
C GLU A 122 30.47 3.35 17.43
N ALA A 123 30.49 4.17 16.39
CA ALA A 123 29.51 5.24 16.18
C ALA A 123 28.09 4.66 15.95
N LEU A 124 27.97 3.59 15.16
CA LEU A 124 26.70 2.92 14.90
C LEU A 124 26.11 2.27 16.17
N ASN A 125 26.93 1.67 17.03
CA ASN A 125 26.46 1.12 18.30
C ASN A 125 25.97 2.21 19.26
N ILE A 126 26.59 3.40 19.24
CA ILE A 126 26.21 4.53 20.12
C ILE A 126 24.85 5.11 19.74
N ILE A 127 24.54 5.23 18.44
CA ILE A 127 23.28 5.86 18.02
C ILE A 127 22.04 4.99 18.22
N VAL A 128 22.19 3.70 18.54
CA VAL A 128 21.05 2.81 18.79
C VAL A 128 20.27 3.27 20.00
N ASP A 129 19.05 3.74 19.77
CA ASP A 129 18.15 4.21 20.81
C ASP A 129 17.04 3.18 21.09
N LYS A 130 17.28 2.30 22.06
CA LYS A 130 16.33 1.26 22.48
C LYS A 130 14.99 1.82 22.95
N SER A 131 14.95 3.08 23.40
CA SER A 131 13.71 3.70 23.89
C SER A 131 12.68 3.87 22.78
N ARG A 132 13.12 4.00 21.51
CA ARG A 132 12.24 4.16 20.34
C ARG A 132 11.38 2.92 20.07
N SER A 133 11.77 1.74 20.53
CA SER A 133 10.92 0.54 20.45
C SER A 133 9.60 0.72 21.21
N ARG A 134 9.54 1.63 22.20
CA ARG A 134 8.30 1.97 22.93
C ARG A 134 7.28 2.75 22.10
N LYS A 135 7.67 3.24 20.91
CA LYS A 135 6.75 3.88 19.96
C LYS A 135 5.88 2.88 19.20
N LEU A 136 6.33 1.63 19.09
CA LEU A 136 5.58 0.58 18.40
C LEU A 136 4.39 0.14 19.23
N GLU A 137 3.28 -0.14 18.55
CA GLU A 137 2.11 -0.81 19.10
C GLU A 137 2.18 -2.33 18.91
N TYR A 138 1.31 -3.08 19.61
CA TYR A 138 1.39 -4.54 19.66
C TYR A 138 1.39 -5.17 18.27
N PHE A 139 0.44 -4.79 17.42
CA PHE A 139 0.35 -5.33 16.06
C PHE A 139 1.55 -4.95 15.19
N GLY A 140 2.14 -3.77 15.42
CA GLY A 140 3.31 -3.33 14.69
C GLY A 140 4.53 -4.16 15.03
N ILE A 141 4.86 -4.30 16.32
CA ILE A 141 5.98 -5.14 16.75
C ILE A 141 5.74 -6.63 16.46
N ARG A 142 4.48 -7.08 16.54
CA ARG A 142 4.11 -8.45 16.15
C ARG A 142 4.39 -8.71 14.68
N THR A 143 3.97 -7.77 13.82
CA THR A 143 4.24 -7.80 12.39
C THR A 143 5.74 -7.86 12.11
N LEU A 144 6.53 -7.05 12.82
CA LEU A 144 7.98 -7.06 12.68
C LEU A 144 8.56 -8.43 13.05
N TYR A 145 8.22 -8.97 14.21
CA TYR A 145 8.74 -10.26 14.68
C TYR A 145 8.35 -11.45 13.81
N ASP A 146 7.10 -11.48 13.35
CA ASP A 146 6.61 -12.59 12.54
C ASP A 146 7.28 -12.61 11.16
N ARG A 147 7.46 -11.43 10.53
CA ARG A 147 7.81 -11.33 9.11
C ARG A 147 9.16 -10.65 8.81
N TYR A 148 9.53 -9.58 9.52
CA TYR A 148 10.61 -8.66 9.11
C TYR A 148 11.94 -8.86 9.82
N LEU A 149 11.91 -9.18 11.13
CA LEU A 149 13.14 -9.40 11.88
C LEU A 149 13.84 -10.64 11.32
N LEU A 150 15.12 -10.49 10.98
CA LEU A 150 15.96 -11.58 10.52
C LEU A 150 16.00 -12.68 11.58
N LYS A 151 15.88 -13.92 11.11
CA LYS A 151 15.93 -15.14 11.93
C LYS A 151 17.15 -15.96 11.54
N HIS A 152 17.82 -16.54 12.52
CA HIS A 152 18.91 -17.47 12.30
C HIS A 152 18.43 -18.62 11.38
N THR A 153 19.26 -19.04 10.43
CA THR A 153 18.88 -20.04 9.43
C THR A 153 18.56 -21.39 10.05
N GLU A 154 19.31 -21.80 11.07
CA GLU A 154 19.13 -23.08 11.78
C GLU A 154 18.14 -22.99 12.96
N THR A 155 18.41 -22.17 13.98
CA THR A 155 17.56 -22.12 15.20
C THR A 155 16.19 -21.46 14.97
N ARG A 156 16.05 -20.68 13.90
CA ARG A 156 14.85 -19.88 13.57
C ARG A 156 14.49 -18.80 14.60
N GLU A 157 15.36 -18.55 15.57
CA GLU A 157 15.22 -17.45 16.53
C GLU A 157 15.64 -16.11 15.91
N VAL A 158 15.04 -15.01 16.38
CA VAL A 158 15.37 -13.67 15.85
C VAL A 158 16.79 -13.23 16.24
N ILE A 159 17.52 -12.63 15.32
CA ILE A 159 18.91 -12.18 15.51
C ILE A 159 19.04 -10.66 15.60
N GLU A 160 17.92 -9.94 15.55
CA GLU A 160 17.87 -8.48 15.61
C GLU A 160 16.69 -7.99 16.45
N THR A 161 16.89 -6.88 17.15
CA THR A 161 15.84 -6.12 17.83
C THR A 161 15.17 -5.16 16.84
N PRO A 162 14.02 -4.53 17.15
CA PRO A 162 13.42 -3.54 16.26
C PRO A 162 14.37 -2.39 15.88
N GLN A 163 15.24 -1.95 16.80
CA GLN A 163 16.20 -0.89 16.50
C GLN A 163 17.38 -1.37 15.66
N TYR A 164 17.85 -2.60 15.85
CA TYR A 164 18.85 -3.20 14.98
C TYR A 164 18.30 -3.39 13.57
N PHE A 165 17.04 -3.80 13.45
CA PHE A 165 16.32 -3.89 12.19
C PHE A 165 16.28 -2.55 11.45
N PHE A 166 15.83 -1.48 12.11
CA PHE A 166 15.82 -0.15 11.48
C PHE A 166 17.23 0.33 11.10
N LEU A 167 18.21 0.16 11.98
CA LEU A 167 19.58 0.58 11.67
C LEU A 167 20.22 -0.24 10.55
N ARG A 168 19.89 -1.54 10.44
CA ARG A 168 20.28 -2.39 9.31
C ARG A 168 19.72 -1.85 8.00
N VAL A 169 18.43 -1.53 7.96
CA VAL A 169 17.78 -0.98 6.76
C VAL A 169 18.44 0.32 6.33
N ALA A 170 18.73 1.21 7.28
CA ALA A 170 19.45 2.46 7.03
C ALA A 170 20.88 2.21 6.49
N CYS A 171 21.68 1.38 7.16
CA CYS A 171 23.04 1.05 6.74
C CYS A 171 23.10 0.38 5.35
N GLY A 172 22.07 -0.39 4.99
CA GLY A 172 21.99 -1.01 3.67
C GLY A 172 21.80 -0.03 2.51
N LEU A 173 21.43 1.22 2.80
CA LEU A 173 21.15 2.28 1.82
C LEU A 173 22.13 3.46 1.87
N SER A 174 23.09 3.43 2.79
CA SER A 174 23.99 4.55 3.06
C SER A 174 25.41 4.29 2.57
N HIS A 175 26.09 5.36 2.17
CA HIS A 175 27.52 5.33 1.85
C HIS A 175 28.37 5.91 2.98
N THR A 176 27.76 6.74 3.84
CA THR A 176 28.43 7.39 4.97
C THR A 176 27.69 7.12 6.27
N PHE A 177 28.39 7.24 7.40
CA PHE A 177 27.78 7.18 8.73
C PHE A 177 26.67 8.22 8.91
N GLN A 178 26.84 9.45 8.40
CA GLN A 178 25.88 10.52 8.58
C GLN A 178 24.54 10.21 7.89
N GLU A 179 24.59 9.69 6.65
CA GLU A 179 23.38 9.19 5.97
C GLU A 179 22.70 8.07 6.76
N ALA A 180 23.49 7.10 7.26
CA ALA A 180 22.95 5.98 8.02
C ALA A 180 22.25 6.45 9.31
N LYS A 181 22.84 7.44 9.99
CA LYS A 181 22.24 8.07 11.17
C LYS A 181 20.92 8.77 10.81
N GLU A 182 20.90 9.59 9.77
CA GLU A 182 19.71 10.34 9.38
C GLU A 182 18.56 9.43 8.92
N PHE A 183 18.87 8.40 8.15
CA PHE A 183 17.89 7.40 7.73
C PHE A 183 17.37 6.57 8.90
N TYR A 184 18.27 6.17 9.82
CA TYR A 184 17.86 5.47 11.05
C TYR A 184 16.93 6.35 11.89
N GLU A 185 17.29 7.62 12.11
CA GLU A 185 16.44 8.56 12.84
C GLU A 185 15.07 8.73 12.19
N LEU A 186 15.02 8.91 10.87
CA LEU A 186 13.79 9.05 10.11
C LEU A 186 12.82 7.87 10.32
N ILE A 187 13.31 6.63 10.16
CA ILE A 187 12.43 5.45 10.21
C ILE A 187 12.20 4.94 11.64
N SER A 188 13.16 5.07 12.55
CA SER A 188 12.99 4.64 13.96
C SER A 188 12.13 5.61 14.77
N GLN A 189 12.01 6.87 14.35
CA GLN A 189 11.03 7.80 14.90
C GLN A 189 9.61 7.54 14.39
N LEU A 190 9.47 6.69 13.36
CA LEU A 190 8.24 6.36 12.63
C LEU A 190 7.67 7.55 11.84
N ASP A 191 8.50 8.52 11.46
CA ASP A 191 8.07 9.71 10.70
C ASP A 191 7.89 9.40 9.21
N TYR A 192 8.65 8.44 8.71
CA TYR A 192 8.53 7.84 7.39
C TYR A 192 8.82 6.35 7.49
N MET A 193 8.19 5.55 6.64
CA MET A 193 8.46 4.12 6.54
C MET A 193 8.66 3.74 5.07
N PRO A 194 9.79 3.12 4.71
CA PRO A 194 9.98 2.63 3.35
C PRO A 194 9.10 1.40 3.09
N SER A 195 8.95 1.04 1.83
CA SER A 195 8.12 -0.09 1.43
C SER A 195 8.58 -1.43 2.02
N SER A 196 7.67 -2.40 2.02
CA SER A 196 7.94 -3.74 2.53
C SER A 196 9.18 -4.40 1.90
N PRO A 197 9.39 -4.39 0.57
CA PRO A 197 10.59 -5.00 -0.02
C PRO A 197 11.89 -4.33 0.43
N THR A 198 11.89 -3.01 0.60
CA THR A 198 13.05 -2.30 1.16
C THR A 198 13.32 -2.73 2.61
N LEU A 199 12.28 -2.80 3.45
CA LEU A 199 12.40 -3.27 4.84
C LEU A 199 12.91 -4.72 4.93
N PHE A 200 12.47 -5.60 4.03
CA PHE A 200 12.90 -7.01 4.01
C PHE A 200 14.33 -7.19 3.55
N ASN A 201 14.72 -6.50 2.47
CA ASN A 201 15.88 -6.89 1.68
C ASN A 201 17.04 -5.89 1.75
N SER A 202 16.86 -4.71 2.33
CA SER A 202 17.97 -3.79 2.57
C SER A 202 19.07 -4.45 3.41
N ALA A 203 20.33 -4.21 3.02
CA ALA A 203 21.54 -4.86 3.52
C ALA A 203 21.74 -6.34 3.17
N SER A 204 20.80 -6.99 2.48
CA SER A 204 20.93 -8.40 2.10
C SER A 204 21.84 -8.63 0.90
N ASN A 205 22.21 -9.89 0.63
CA ASN A 205 23.02 -10.27 -0.54
C ASN A 205 22.33 -9.97 -1.89
N MET A 206 21.00 -9.97 -1.91
CA MET A 206 20.19 -9.72 -3.10
C MET A 206 19.14 -8.66 -2.75
N PRO A 207 19.55 -7.38 -2.66
CA PRO A 207 18.67 -6.32 -2.20
C PRO A 207 17.65 -5.95 -3.28
N GLN A 208 16.59 -6.74 -3.42
CA GLN A 208 15.44 -6.36 -4.21
C GLN A 208 14.55 -5.47 -3.34
N LEU A 209 14.58 -4.17 -3.59
CA LEU A 209 14.05 -3.10 -2.73
C LEU A 209 12.77 -2.47 -3.30
N SER A 210 12.56 -2.56 -4.62
CA SER A 210 11.42 -1.99 -5.33
C SER A 210 10.13 -2.79 -5.11
N SER A 211 8.97 -2.13 -5.14
CA SER A 211 7.69 -2.73 -4.76
C SER A 211 6.93 -3.39 -5.91
N CYS A 212 6.90 -2.73 -7.07
CA CYS A 212 6.06 -3.14 -8.19
C CYS A 212 6.77 -2.92 -9.53
N TYR A 213 6.28 -3.65 -10.53
CA TYR A 213 6.75 -3.56 -11.91
C TYR A 213 5.57 -3.42 -12.86
N LEU A 214 5.73 -2.60 -13.89
CA LEU A 214 4.73 -2.41 -14.94
C LEU A 214 5.35 -2.87 -16.26
N LEU A 215 4.73 -3.86 -16.87
CA LEU A 215 5.17 -4.42 -18.13
C LEU A 215 4.19 -4.02 -19.23
N ASP A 216 4.72 -3.46 -20.31
CA ASP A 216 3.93 -3.25 -21.52
C ASP A 216 3.45 -4.61 -22.07
N SER A 217 2.39 -4.53 -22.87
CA SER A 217 1.80 -5.65 -23.56
C SER A 217 2.84 -6.37 -24.41
N PRO A 218 2.87 -7.71 -24.38
CA PRO A 218 3.71 -8.44 -25.32
C PRO A 218 3.35 -8.06 -26.75
N GLU A 219 4.35 -8.08 -27.63
CA GLU A 219 4.09 -8.08 -29.07
C GLU A 219 3.18 -9.27 -29.41
N ASP A 220 2.37 -9.13 -30.46
CA ASP A 220 1.40 -10.13 -30.91
C ASP A 220 2.07 -11.33 -31.64
N ASP A 221 2.99 -11.97 -30.91
CA ASP A 221 3.81 -13.10 -31.29
C ASP A 221 3.95 -14.08 -30.09
N LEU A 222 3.93 -15.38 -30.38
CA LEU A 222 3.98 -16.41 -29.33
C LEU A 222 5.27 -16.34 -28.50
N SER A 223 6.41 -16.08 -29.14
CA SER A 223 7.70 -16.01 -28.45
C SER A 223 7.73 -14.80 -27.51
N ALA A 224 7.19 -13.65 -27.95
CA ALA A 224 7.09 -12.46 -27.13
C ALA A 224 6.16 -12.66 -25.92
N ILE A 225 5.05 -13.38 -26.08
CA ILE A 225 4.14 -13.75 -24.97
C ILE A 225 4.89 -14.61 -23.93
N TYR A 226 5.63 -15.63 -24.37
CA TYR A 226 6.35 -16.51 -23.44
C TYR A 226 7.56 -15.83 -22.78
N GLU A 227 8.27 -14.94 -23.48
CA GLU A 227 9.29 -14.11 -22.83
C GLU A 227 8.66 -13.18 -21.79
N LYS A 228 7.47 -12.65 -22.04
CA LYS A 228 6.74 -11.86 -21.04
C LYS A 228 6.38 -12.68 -19.80
N TYR A 229 5.98 -13.95 -19.96
CA TYR A 229 5.73 -14.84 -18.81
C TYR A 229 6.98 -15.08 -17.98
N LYS A 230 8.12 -15.30 -18.64
CA LYS A 230 9.42 -15.45 -17.98
C LYS A 230 9.80 -14.18 -17.21
N ASP A 231 9.62 -13.01 -17.80
CA ASP A 231 9.86 -11.73 -17.10
C ASP A 231 8.98 -11.61 -15.85
N ILE A 232 7.67 -11.87 -15.98
CA ILE A 232 6.71 -11.84 -14.86
C ILE A 232 7.12 -12.83 -13.77
N ALA A 233 7.51 -14.05 -14.12
CA ALA A 233 7.94 -15.06 -13.16
C ALA A 233 9.22 -14.64 -12.41
N LEU A 234 10.21 -14.07 -13.11
CA LEU A 234 11.44 -13.57 -12.51
C LEU A 234 11.20 -12.41 -11.55
N LEU A 235 10.31 -11.49 -11.92
CA LEU A 235 9.93 -10.34 -11.08
C LEU A 235 9.11 -10.79 -9.86
N SER A 236 8.14 -11.68 -10.05
CA SER A 236 7.28 -12.22 -8.99
C SER A 236 8.08 -13.02 -7.96
N LYS A 237 9.10 -13.79 -8.38
CA LYS A 237 9.96 -14.60 -7.48
C LYS A 237 10.52 -13.80 -6.31
N PHE A 238 10.82 -12.51 -6.52
CA PHE A 238 11.40 -11.64 -5.50
C PHE A 238 10.37 -10.68 -4.87
N ALA A 239 9.10 -11.08 -4.81
CA ALA A 239 8.01 -10.36 -4.15
C ALA A 239 7.63 -8.99 -4.78
N GLY A 240 7.85 -8.84 -6.09
CA GLY A 240 7.35 -7.69 -6.84
C GLY A 240 5.88 -7.87 -7.23
N GLY A 241 5.04 -6.87 -6.95
CA GLY A 241 3.69 -6.79 -7.51
C GLY A 241 3.73 -6.47 -9.01
N ILE A 242 2.83 -7.07 -9.79
CA ILE A 242 2.89 -7.01 -11.25
C ILE A 242 1.68 -6.26 -11.84
N GLY A 243 1.91 -5.30 -12.73
CA GLY A 243 0.92 -4.78 -13.67
C GLY A 243 1.33 -5.13 -15.10
N VAL A 244 0.41 -5.65 -15.91
CA VAL A 244 0.68 -6.03 -17.31
C VAL A 244 -0.48 -5.58 -18.20
N SER A 245 -0.18 -4.91 -19.31
CA SER A 245 -1.17 -4.61 -20.36
C SER A 245 -1.35 -5.82 -21.27
N PHE A 246 -2.56 -6.08 -21.76
CA PHE A 246 -2.83 -7.14 -22.74
C PHE A 246 -3.52 -6.65 -24.01
N SER A 247 -3.57 -5.33 -24.23
CA SER A 247 -4.33 -4.71 -25.32
C SER A 247 -3.73 -4.88 -26.72
N ARG A 248 -2.45 -5.30 -26.86
CA ARG A 248 -1.80 -5.51 -28.19
C ARG A 248 -2.08 -6.89 -28.79
N ILE A 249 -2.52 -7.85 -27.99
CA ILE A 249 -2.72 -9.23 -28.44
C ILE A 249 -3.99 -9.32 -29.29
N ARG A 250 -3.90 -9.97 -30.46
CA ARG A 250 -5.06 -10.10 -31.37
C ARG A 250 -6.25 -10.79 -30.69
N SER A 251 -7.44 -10.35 -31.06
CA SER A 251 -8.69 -10.87 -30.48
C SER A 251 -9.04 -12.28 -30.96
N ARG A 252 -10.02 -12.90 -30.31
CA ARG A 252 -10.61 -14.16 -30.74
C ARG A 252 -11.16 -14.04 -32.17
N GLY A 253 -10.93 -15.08 -32.98
CA GLY A 253 -11.35 -15.11 -34.38
C GLY A 253 -10.41 -14.39 -35.34
N SER A 254 -9.33 -13.75 -34.87
CA SER A 254 -8.34 -13.14 -35.75
C SER A 254 -7.52 -14.18 -36.52
N LEU A 255 -7.32 -13.98 -37.82
CA LEU A 255 -6.56 -14.92 -38.67
C LEU A 255 -5.07 -15.00 -38.27
N ILE A 256 -4.54 -16.21 -38.16
CA ILE A 256 -3.10 -16.49 -37.97
C ILE A 256 -2.53 -16.96 -39.32
N LYS A 257 -1.88 -16.05 -40.06
CA LYS A 257 -1.42 -16.32 -41.43
C LYS A 257 -0.52 -17.56 -41.54
N GLY A 258 0.43 -17.72 -40.61
CA GLY A 258 1.43 -18.80 -40.67
C GLY A 258 0.85 -20.21 -40.46
N THR A 259 -0.16 -20.36 -39.61
CA THR A 259 -0.79 -21.66 -39.31
C THR A 259 -2.11 -21.87 -40.03
N ASN A 260 -2.57 -20.87 -40.80
CA ASN A 260 -3.88 -20.82 -41.45
C ASN A 260 -5.06 -21.11 -40.49
N GLY A 261 -4.90 -20.75 -39.21
CA GLY A 261 -5.89 -20.93 -38.15
C GLY A 261 -6.45 -19.60 -37.64
N HIS A 262 -7.34 -19.66 -36.66
CA HIS A 262 -7.89 -18.47 -36.00
C HIS A 262 -7.46 -18.42 -34.53
N SER A 263 -7.15 -17.21 -34.05
CA SER A 263 -6.81 -16.94 -32.66
C SER A 263 -7.96 -17.32 -31.73
N LYS A 264 -7.61 -17.82 -30.55
CA LYS A 264 -8.55 -18.05 -29.45
C LYS A 264 -8.70 -16.82 -28.54
N GLY A 265 -8.04 -15.72 -28.88
CA GLY A 265 -8.05 -14.47 -28.12
C GLY A 265 -7.16 -14.52 -26.89
N ILE A 266 -7.37 -13.58 -25.97
CA ILE A 266 -6.51 -13.37 -24.80
C ILE A 266 -6.71 -14.41 -23.68
N VAL A 267 -7.90 -15.01 -23.58
CA VAL A 267 -8.30 -15.82 -22.41
C VAL A 267 -7.37 -17.02 -22.15
N PRO A 268 -7.00 -17.86 -23.15
CA PRO A 268 -6.10 -18.99 -22.90
C PRO A 268 -4.70 -18.58 -22.43
N PHE A 269 -4.20 -17.44 -22.93
CA PHE A 269 -2.93 -16.87 -22.49
C PHE A 269 -3.03 -16.40 -21.03
N LEU A 270 -4.08 -15.66 -20.68
CA LEU A 270 -4.29 -15.23 -19.30
C LEU A 270 -4.50 -16.40 -18.34
N LYS A 271 -5.17 -17.48 -18.75
CA LYS A 271 -5.28 -18.71 -17.95
C LYS A 271 -3.93 -19.38 -17.66
N THR A 272 -3.04 -19.36 -18.64
CA THR A 272 -1.66 -19.87 -18.48
C THR A 272 -0.88 -18.97 -17.51
N MET A 273 -1.00 -17.65 -17.66
CA MET A 273 -0.37 -16.69 -16.76
C MET A 273 -0.88 -16.83 -15.32
N ASP A 274 -2.19 -17.02 -15.12
CA ASP A 274 -2.81 -17.25 -13.81
C ASP A 274 -2.14 -18.42 -13.07
N SER A 275 -1.97 -19.54 -13.77
CA SER A 275 -1.29 -20.73 -13.24
C SER A 275 0.17 -20.44 -12.91
N SER A 276 0.86 -19.65 -13.74
CA SER A 276 2.25 -19.24 -13.50
C SER A 276 2.38 -18.34 -12.26
N VAL A 277 1.47 -17.38 -12.07
CA VAL A 277 1.46 -16.48 -10.91
C VAL A 277 1.23 -17.28 -9.63
N ALA A 278 0.28 -18.21 -9.66
CA ALA A 278 0.01 -19.12 -8.54
C ALA A 278 1.22 -20.00 -8.19
N ALA A 279 1.97 -20.48 -9.19
CA ALA A 279 3.13 -21.35 -8.98
C ALA A 279 4.33 -20.64 -8.33
N VAL A 280 4.59 -19.37 -8.69
CA VAL A 280 5.79 -18.64 -8.22
C VAL A 280 5.61 -18.05 -6.81
N ASN A 281 4.38 -17.66 -6.46
CA ASN A 281 3.93 -17.30 -5.11
C ASN A 281 4.93 -16.48 -4.25
N GLN A 282 5.56 -15.46 -4.85
CA GLN A 282 6.52 -14.54 -4.22
C GLN A 282 7.55 -15.18 -3.27
N GLY A 283 8.07 -16.36 -3.65
CA GLY A 283 9.08 -17.06 -2.84
C GLY A 283 8.57 -17.50 -1.45
N GLY A 284 7.26 -17.70 -1.30
CA GLY A 284 6.62 -18.16 -0.07
C GLY A 284 6.48 -17.09 1.03
N ARG A 285 6.84 -15.83 0.76
CA ARG A 285 6.68 -14.73 1.72
C ARG A 285 5.30 -14.07 1.66
N ARG A 286 4.66 -14.04 0.48
CA ARG A 286 3.35 -13.43 0.18
C ARG A 286 2.64 -14.16 -0.97
N LYS A 287 1.33 -13.95 -1.13
CA LYS A 287 0.59 -14.47 -2.29
C LYS A 287 1.05 -13.78 -3.58
N GLY A 288 1.31 -14.54 -4.64
CA GLY A 288 1.55 -13.99 -5.99
C GLY A 288 0.33 -13.19 -6.48
N ALA A 289 0.55 -11.97 -6.97
CA ALA A 289 -0.52 -11.11 -7.46
C ALA A 289 -0.08 -10.32 -8.70
N ALA A 290 -0.93 -10.32 -9.72
CA ALA A 290 -0.73 -9.57 -10.96
C ALA A 290 -2.05 -8.93 -11.40
N CYS A 291 -2.01 -7.69 -11.85
CA CYS A 291 -3.15 -6.99 -12.44
C CYS A 291 -2.99 -6.89 -13.95
N ILE A 292 -4.02 -7.32 -14.67
CA ILE A 292 -4.10 -7.25 -16.12
C ILE A 292 -4.90 -6.01 -16.52
N TYR A 293 -4.33 -5.21 -17.41
CA TYR A 293 -4.95 -4.01 -17.97
C TYR A 293 -5.44 -4.27 -19.40
N MET A 294 -6.67 -3.83 -19.67
CA MET A 294 -7.30 -3.94 -20.99
C MET A 294 -8.00 -2.63 -21.37
N GLU A 295 -7.85 -2.21 -22.62
CA GLU A 295 -8.61 -1.07 -23.15
C GLU A 295 -10.01 -1.51 -23.63
N PRO A 296 -11.08 -0.72 -23.40
CA PRO A 296 -12.45 -1.16 -23.61
C PRO A 296 -12.88 -1.27 -25.09
N TRP A 297 -12.03 -0.87 -26.05
CA TRP A 297 -12.25 -1.10 -27.48
C TRP A 297 -11.78 -2.49 -27.94
N HIS A 298 -11.09 -3.26 -27.08
CA HIS A 298 -10.63 -4.58 -27.45
C HIS A 298 -11.82 -5.57 -27.63
N PRO A 299 -11.90 -6.38 -28.69
CA PRO A 299 -13.06 -7.25 -28.95
C PRO A 299 -13.32 -8.30 -27.87
N ASP A 300 -12.27 -8.76 -27.19
CA ASP A 300 -12.35 -9.72 -26.06
C ASP A 300 -12.66 -9.03 -24.70
N ILE A 301 -13.05 -7.74 -24.67
CA ILE A 301 -13.35 -7.00 -23.43
C ILE A 301 -14.46 -7.66 -22.61
N GLU A 302 -15.44 -8.27 -23.28
CA GLU A 302 -16.56 -8.88 -22.58
C GLU A 302 -16.15 -10.16 -21.86
N GLU A 303 -15.35 -11.03 -22.51
CA GLU A 303 -14.75 -12.19 -21.88
C GLU A 303 -13.73 -11.81 -20.79
N PHE A 304 -12.98 -10.72 -20.99
CA PHE A 304 -12.07 -10.18 -19.97
C PHE A 304 -12.80 -9.85 -18.67
N LEU A 305 -13.98 -9.22 -18.75
CA LEU A 305 -14.79 -8.87 -17.58
C LEU A 305 -15.33 -10.11 -16.84
N GLU A 306 -15.36 -11.28 -17.47
CA GLU A 306 -15.87 -12.51 -16.85
C GLU A 306 -14.79 -13.37 -16.18
N LEU A 307 -13.52 -13.01 -16.35
CA LEU A 307 -12.38 -13.82 -15.88
C LEU A 307 -12.37 -14.05 -14.36
N ARG A 308 -13.01 -13.18 -13.57
CA ARG A 308 -13.09 -13.29 -12.10
C ARG A 308 -14.43 -13.74 -11.57
N ASN A 309 -15.35 -14.15 -12.44
CA ASN A 309 -16.66 -14.66 -12.02
C ASN A 309 -16.48 -15.97 -11.25
N ASN A 310 -17.18 -16.11 -10.12
CA ASN A 310 -17.14 -17.32 -9.29
C ASN A 310 -17.87 -18.53 -9.90
N THR A 311 -18.57 -18.33 -11.02
CA THR A 311 -19.33 -19.38 -11.72
C THR A 311 -19.04 -19.36 -13.21
N GLY A 312 -19.32 -20.48 -13.88
CA GLY A 312 -19.12 -20.68 -15.32
C GLY A 312 -18.01 -21.68 -15.62
N ASP A 313 -17.47 -21.63 -16.83
CA ASP A 313 -16.40 -22.52 -17.28
C ASP A 313 -15.06 -22.13 -16.66
N GLU A 314 -14.52 -23.00 -15.80
CA GLU A 314 -13.23 -22.84 -15.11
C GLU A 314 -12.05 -22.59 -16.06
N ASN A 315 -12.10 -23.09 -17.30
CA ASN A 315 -11.05 -22.85 -18.30
C ASN A 315 -11.01 -21.39 -18.77
N GLN A 316 -12.06 -20.62 -18.46
CA GLN A 316 -12.21 -19.20 -18.79
C GLN A 316 -12.17 -18.32 -17.53
N ARG A 317 -11.57 -18.81 -16.43
CA ARG A 317 -11.42 -18.07 -15.16
C ARG A 317 -9.97 -17.94 -14.72
N THR A 318 -9.62 -16.80 -14.14
CA THR A 318 -8.28 -16.47 -13.63
C THR A 318 -8.37 -15.86 -12.24
N HIS A 319 -8.58 -16.69 -11.22
CA HIS A 319 -8.81 -16.24 -9.84
C HIS A 319 -7.57 -15.63 -9.17
N ASN A 320 -6.37 -15.87 -9.72
CA ASN A 320 -5.10 -15.33 -9.22
C ASN A 320 -4.68 -14.03 -9.94
N LEU A 321 -5.41 -13.61 -10.98
CA LEU A 321 -5.18 -12.35 -11.70
C LEU A 321 -6.22 -11.31 -11.35
N ASN A 322 -5.79 -10.10 -11.00
CA ASN A 322 -6.67 -8.94 -10.88
C ASN A 322 -6.92 -8.31 -12.26
N LEU A 323 -8.01 -7.55 -12.38
CA LEU A 323 -8.44 -6.95 -13.65
C LEU A 323 -8.61 -5.44 -13.50
N ALA A 324 -8.11 -4.67 -14.47
CA ALA A 324 -8.31 -3.23 -14.57
C ALA A 324 -8.64 -2.81 -16.01
N ASN A 325 -9.57 -1.87 -16.12
CA ASN A 325 -9.95 -1.25 -17.39
C ASN A 325 -9.10 0.02 -17.58
N TRP A 326 -8.40 0.11 -18.72
CA TRP A 326 -7.62 1.29 -19.14
C TRP A 326 -8.46 2.13 -20.10
N VAL A 327 -9.18 3.11 -19.55
CA VAL A 327 -10.34 3.73 -20.21
C VAL A 327 -9.97 5.06 -20.89
N PRO A 328 -10.13 5.19 -22.22
CA PRO A 328 -10.00 6.48 -22.91
C PRO A 328 -11.19 7.41 -22.60
N ASP A 329 -10.97 8.74 -22.65
CA ASP A 329 -12.03 9.74 -22.41
C ASP A 329 -13.18 9.55 -23.40
N LEU A 330 -12.89 9.18 -24.67
CA LEU A 330 -13.92 8.96 -25.70
C LEU A 330 -14.95 7.89 -25.28
N PHE A 331 -14.52 6.80 -24.65
CA PHE A 331 -15.46 5.78 -24.18
C PHE A 331 -16.44 6.38 -23.17
N MET A 332 -15.95 7.17 -22.21
CA MET A 332 -16.79 7.82 -21.19
C MET A 332 -17.74 8.84 -21.81
N LYS A 333 -17.29 9.62 -22.80
CA LYS A 333 -18.16 10.53 -23.59
C LYS A 333 -19.27 9.75 -24.29
N ARG A 334 -18.95 8.64 -24.96
CA ARG A 334 -19.93 7.78 -25.65
C ARG A 334 -20.94 7.14 -24.68
N VAL A 335 -20.52 6.79 -23.46
CA VAL A 335 -21.43 6.33 -22.39
C VAL A 335 -22.42 7.43 -21.99
N GLU A 336 -21.93 8.63 -21.73
CA GLU A 336 -22.77 9.77 -21.35
C GLU A 336 -23.79 10.10 -22.44
N GLU A 337 -23.34 10.18 -23.69
CA GLU A 337 -24.14 10.54 -24.87
C GLU A 337 -25.03 9.39 -25.40
N ASN A 338 -24.97 8.20 -24.79
CA ASN A 338 -25.71 7.01 -25.24
C ASN A 338 -25.38 6.59 -26.68
N LYS A 339 -24.11 6.68 -27.09
CA LYS A 339 -23.65 6.30 -28.43
C LYS A 339 -23.18 4.84 -28.49
N MET A 340 -22.99 4.39 -29.72
CA MET A 340 -22.33 3.11 -30.00
C MET A 340 -20.81 3.21 -29.75
N TRP A 341 -20.24 2.04 -29.43
CA TRP A 341 -18.83 1.80 -29.22
C TRP A 341 -18.38 0.65 -30.12
N SER A 342 -17.36 0.88 -30.93
CA SER A 342 -16.78 -0.06 -31.87
C SER A 342 -15.62 -0.81 -31.23
N LEU A 343 -15.55 -2.10 -31.50
CA LEU A 343 -14.47 -2.96 -31.04
C LEU A 343 -13.52 -3.27 -32.20
N PHE A 344 -12.23 -3.08 -31.99
CA PHE A 344 -11.19 -3.19 -33.02
C PHE A 344 -10.14 -4.22 -32.63
N ASP A 345 -9.86 -5.17 -33.54
CA ASP A 345 -8.73 -6.09 -33.36
C ASP A 345 -7.42 -5.30 -33.45
N PRO A 346 -6.56 -5.30 -32.41
CA PRO A 346 -5.31 -4.54 -32.40
C PRO A 346 -4.37 -4.94 -33.55
N LYS A 347 -4.53 -6.12 -34.14
CA LYS A 347 -3.79 -6.52 -35.33
C LYS A 347 -4.11 -5.63 -36.55
N ALA A 348 -5.36 -5.16 -36.66
CA ALA A 348 -5.79 -4.28 -37.75
C ALA A 348 -5.50 -2.80 -37.46
N LEU A 349 -5.39 -2.43 -36.18
CA LEU A 349 -5.25 -1.04 -35.74
C LEU A 349 -4.27 -0.92 -34.55
N PRO A 350 -2.98 -1.31 -34.73
CA PRO A 350 -2.00 -1.36 -33.65
C PRO A 350 -1.73 0.01 -32.99
N GLU A 351 -1.85 1.10 -33.76
CA GLU A 351 -1.59 2.47 -33.33
C GLU A 351 -2.54 2.99 -32.23
N LEU A 352 -3.69 2.33 -31.98
CA LEU A 352 -4.59 2.72 -30.88
C LEU A 352 -3.93 2.57 -29.51
N THR A 353 -3.08 1.56 -29.35
CA THR A 353 -2.40 1.30 -28.07
C THR A 353 -1.38 2.39 -27.73
N ASP A 354 -0.75 2.96 -28.76
CA ASP A 354 0.29 3.99 -28.67
C ASP A 354 -0.25 5.43 -28.81
N SER A 355 -1.57 5.64 -28.80
CA SER A 355 -2.20 6.96 -28.92
C SER A 355 -3.12 7.24 -27.73
N PHE A 356 -3.32 8.51 -27.39
CA PHE A 356 -4.23 8.96 -26.33
C PHE A 356 -4.79 10.36 -26.66
N GLY A 357 -5.86 10.76 -25.97
CA GLY A 357 -6.50 12.06 -26.18
C GLY A 357 -7.01 12.26 -27.62
N GLU A 358 -6.84 13.47 -28.16
CA GLU A 358 -7.39 13.83 -29.48
C GLU A 358 -6.84 12.98 -30.64
N GLU A 359 -5.59 12.52 -30.52
CA GLU A 359 -5.00 11.62 -31.51
C GLU A 359 -5.71 10.26 -31.52
N PHE A 360 -5.94 9.69 -30.34
CA PHE A 360 -6.72 8.46 -30.20
C PHE A 360 -8.13 8.63 -30.76
N ASP A 361 -8.82 9.74 -30.40
CA ASP A 361 -10.17 10.02 -30.87
C ASP A 361 -10.21 10.06 -32.41
N THR A 362 -9.23 10.71 -33.04
CA THR A 362 -9.12 10.82 -34.50
C THR A 362 -8.90 9.47 -35.18
N ILE A 363 -7.96 8.66 -34.68
CA ILE A 363 -7.65 7.33 -35.24
C ILE A 363 -8.87 6.42 -35.10
N TYR A 364 -9.47 6.42 -33.92
CA TYR A 364 -10.62 5.57 -33.59
C TYR A 364 -11.83 5.91 -34.47
N GLU A 365 -12.20 7.19 -34.60
CA GLU A 365 -13.35 7.60 -35.41
C GLU A 365 -13.13 7.39 -36.90
N LYS A 366 -11.90 7.57 -37.38
CA LYS A 366 -11.54 7.22 -38.76
C LYS A 366 -11.72 5.73 -39.02
N ALA A 367 -11.24 4.87 -38.12
CA ALA A 367 -11.40 3.43 -38.25
C ALA A 367 -12.89 3.00 -38.21
N GLU A 368 -13.73 3.70 -37.44
CA GLU A 368 -15.19 3.51 -37.48
C GLU A 368 -15.76 3.85 -38.86
N ALA A 369 -15.36 4.99 -39.44
CA ALA A 369 -15.81 5.43 -40.77
C ALA A 369 -15.32 4.51 -41.90
N ASP A 370 -14.11 3.96 -41.77
CA ASP A 370 -13.51 3.03 -42.72
C ASP A 370 -14.09 1.60 -42.59
N GLY A 371 -15.01 1.36 -41.64
CA GLY A 371 -15.68 0.07 -41.47
C GLY A 371 -14.78 -1.04 -40.90
N LEU A 372 -13.73 -0.68 -40.16
CA LEU A 372 -12.74 -1.63 -39.63
C LEU A 372 -13.19 -2.31 -38.32
N ALA A 373 -14.36 -1.94 -37.79
CA ALA A 373 -14.89 -2.48 -36.54
C ALA A 373 -15.22 -3.97 -36.70
N VAL A 374 -14.76 -4.80 -35.76
CA VAL A 374 -15.15 -6.21 -35.68
C VAL A 374 -16.64 -6.32 -35.33
N ARG A 375 -17.09 -5.46 -34.41
CA ARG A 375 -18.50 -5.29 -34.03
C ARG A 375 -18.70 -3.97 -33.29
N GLN A 376 -19.96 -3.55 -33.17
CA GLN A 376 -20.34 -2.41 -32.34
C GLN A 376 -21.26 -2.86 -31.19
N VAL A 377 -21.12 -2.21 -30.03
CA VAL A 377 -21.92 -2.43 -28.82
C VAL A 377 -22.42 -1.08 -28.29
N SER A 378 -23.48 -1.08 -27.49
CA SER A 378 -23.86 0.14 -26.77
C SER A 378 -22.81 0.45 -25.71
N ALA A 379 -22.26 1.67 -25.72
CA ALA A 379 -21.28 2.10 -24.73
C ALA A 379 -21.84 1.97 -23.30
N ARG A 380 -23.11 2.34 -23.08
CA ARG A 380 -23.79 2.21 -21.78
C ARG A 380 -23.96 0.77 -21.33
N GLN A 381 -24.24 -0.15 -22.25
CA GLN A 381 -24.36 -1.58 -21.90
C GLN A 381 -23.00 -2.14 -21.47
N LEU A 382 -21.93 -1.86 -22.22
CA LEU A 382 -20.58 -2.27 -21.85
C LEU A 382 -20.16 -1.68 -20.50
N TYR A 383 -20.39 -0.38 -20.28
CA TYR A 383 -20.12 0.27 -19.00
C TYR A 383 -20.92 -0.35 -17.85
N SER A 384 -22.19 -0.69 -18.07
CA SER A 384 -23.02 -1.37 -17.07
C SER A 384 -22.47 -2.77 -16.73
N ARG A 385 -21.91 -3.49 -17.70
CA ARG A 385 -21.21 -4.77 -17.47
C ARG A 385 -19.93 -4.58 -16.65
N MET A 386 -19.16 -3.52 -16.92
CA MET A 386 -17.97 -3.18 -16.12
C MET A 386 -18.37 -2.92 -14.65
N MET A 387 -19.41 -2.12 -14.42
CA MET A 387 -19.92 -1.85 -13.05
C MET A 387 -20.43 -3.11 -12.36
N ARG A 388 -21.11 -3.99 -13.09
CA ARG A 388 -21.57 -5.29 -12.56
C ARG A 388 -20.39 -6.15 -12.11
N THR A 389 -19.38 -6.29 -12.96
CA THR A 389 -18.16 -7.04 -12.67
C THR A 389 -17.49 -6.54 -11.38
N LEU A 390 -17.39 -5.22 -11.26
CA LEU A 390 -16.81 -4.57 -10.09
C LEU A 390 -17.64 -4.79 -8.82
N ALA A 391 -18.97 -4.75 -8.91
CA ALA A 391 -19.87 -5.02 -7.80
C ALA A 391 -19.83 -6.49 -7.34
N GLU A 392 -19.74 -7.43 -8.27
CA GLU A 392 -19.84 -8.87 -8.00
C GLU A 392 -18.49 -9.47 -7.57
N THR A 393 -17.38 -8.95 -8.08
CA THR A 393 -16.05 -9.57 -7.91
C THR A 393 -15.01 -8.66 -7.25
N GLY A 394 -15.29 -7.36 -7.09
CA GLY A 394 -14.30 -6.36 -6.67
C GLY A 394 -13.17 -6.11 -7.67
N ASN A 395 -13.25 -6.68 -8.88
CA ASN A 395 -12.27 -6.55 -9.97
C ASN A 395 -12.87 -5.82 -11.18
N GLY A 396 -12.03 -5.42 -12.12
CA GLY A 396 -12.43 -4.53 -13.22
C GLY A 396 -12.31 -3.07 -12.81
N TRP A 397 -11.22 -2.72 -12.13
CA TRP A 397 -10.98 -1.37 -11.62
C TRP A 397 -11.00 -0.33 -12.73
N MET A 398 -11.39 0.89 -12.38
CA MET A 398 -11.53 1.98 -13.36
C MET A 398 -10.29 2.86 -13.33
N THR A 399 -9.54 2.86 -14.43
CA THR A 399 -8.34 3.69 -14.61
C THR A 399 -8.43 4.46 -15.92
N PHE A 400 -8.03 5.73 -15.93
CA PHE A 400 -8.33 6.65 -17.02
C PHE A 400 -7.06 6.99 -17.82
N LYS A 401 -7.01 6.46 -19.05
CA LYS A 401 -5.86 6.51 -19.96
C LYS A 401 -5.42 7.94 -20.26
N ASP A 402 -6.37 8.77 -20.65
CA ASP A 402 -6.07 10.12 -21.15
C ASP A 402 -5.64 11.06 -20.03
N GLN A 403 -6.30 11.00 -18.87
CA GLN A 403 -5.90 11.78 -17.68
C GLN A 403 -4.50 11.39 -17.23
N SER A 404 -4.17 10.10 -17.29
CA SER A 404 -2.85 9.58 -16.93
C SER A 404 -1.76 10.07 -17.88
N ASN A 405 -2.00 9.99 -19.19
CA ASN A 405 -1.02 10.40 -20.20
C ASN A 405 -0.89 11.93 -20.35
N LYS A 406 -2.00 12.67 -20.39
CA LYS A 406 -1.99 14.15 -20.54
C LYS A 406 -1.28 14.85 -19.37
N LYS A 407 -1.35 14.25 -18.17
CA LYS A 407 -0.87 14.82 -16.91
C LYS A 407 0.30 14.04 -16.30
N SER A 408 1.15 13.47 -17.14
CA SER A 408 2.41 12.84 -16.73
C SER A 408 3.60 13.68 -17.17
N ASN A 409 4.63 13.73 -16.32
CA ASN A 409 5.87 14.40 -16.64
C ASN A 409 6.66 13.69 -17.75
N GLN A 410 6.50 12.37 -17.92
CA GLN A 410 7.30 11.54 -18.84
C GLN A 410 6.79 11.56 -20.30
N THR A 411 5.57 12.06 -20.53
CA THR A 411 4.85 11.98 -21.81
C THR A 411 4.92 13.29 -22.61
N LEU A 412 6.06 14.00 -22.54
CA LEU A 412 6.28 15.18 -23.39
C LEU A 412 6.46 14.77 -24.85
N LYS A 413 7.26 13.73 -25.08
CA LYS A 413 7.48 13.14 -26.39
C LYS A 413 6.34 12.19 -26.75
N LYS A 414 6.00 12.15 -28.04
CA LYS A 414 4.85 11.38 -28.54
C LYS A 414 5.03 9.87 -28.35
N GLU A 415 6.25 9.38 -28.53
CA GLU A 415 6.62 7.97 -28.37
C GLU A 415 6.61 7.49 -26.91
N ASN A 416 6.56 8.41 -25.94
CA ASN A 416 6.51 8.08 -24.53
C ASN A 416 5.05 7.96 -24.08
N VAL A 417 4.54 6.74 -24.04
CA VAL A 417 3.15 6.43 -23.69
C VAL A 417 3.07 5.59 -22.42
N ILE A 418 2.08 5.88 -21.58
CA ILE A 418 1.71 5.08 -20.42
C ILE A 418 0.56 4.16 -20.84
N HIS A 419 0.85 2.86 -20.89
CA HIS A 419 -0.07 1.83 -21.36
C HIS A 419 -0.94 1.20 -20.26
N LEU A 420 -0.58 1.43 -18.99
CA LEU A 420 -1.17 0.78 -17.82
C LEU A 420 -0.78 1.48 -16.53
N SER A 421 -1.34 1.00 -15.42
CA SER A 421 -0.84 1.25 -14.07
C SER A 421 -0.29 -0.04 -13.44
N ASN A 422 0.16 0.00 -12.18
CA ASN A 422 0.66 -1.16 -11.45
C ASN A 422 -0.45 -1.93 -10.73
N LEU A 423 -0.09 -3.00 -10.03
CA LEU A 423 -0.99 -3.81 -9.20
C LEU A 423 -1.93 -3.00 -8.29
N CYS A 424 -1.49 -1.87 -7.75
CA CYS A 424 -2.26 -1.06 -6.80
C CYS A 424 -2.79 0.25 -7.40
N THR A 425 -2.66 0.45 -8.72
CA THR A 425 -3.20 1.56 -9.50
C THR A 425 -2.63 2.97 -9.21
N GLU A 426 -1.57 3.12 -8.42
CA GLU A 426 -0.98 4.42 -8.08
C GLU A 426 0.17 4.85 -9.00
N ILE A 427 0.79 3.92 -9.72
CA ILE A 427 1.99 4.17 -10.53
C ILE A 427 1.62 4.35 -11.98
N LEU A 428 2.16 5.40 -12.59
CA LEU A 428 1.87 5.79 -13.96
C LEU A 428 3.19 6.18 -14.64
N GLU A 429 3.85 5.17 -15.17
CA GLU A 429 5.17 5.28 -15.77
C GLU A 429 5.15 4.78 -17.21
N VAL A 430 5.98 5.38 -18.06
CA VAL A 430 6.15 4.97 -19.45
C VAL A 430 6.68 3.54 -19.50
N THR A 431 6.10 2.74 -20.37
CA THR A 431 6.50 1.35 -20.61
C THR A 431 6.60 1.09 -22.10
N SER A 432 7.47 0.17 -22.47
CA SER A 432 7.62 -0.30 -23.85
C SER A 432 8.17 -1.72 -23.87
N LYS A 433 8.39 -2.26 -25.06
CA LYS A 433 9.16 -3.50 -25.25
C LYS A 433 10.51 -3.50 -24.53
N ASN A 434 11.18 -2.35 -24.45
CA ASN A 434 12.53 -2.23 -23.88
C ASN A 434 12.55 -1.67 -22.45
N GLU A 435 11.42 -1.16 -21.96
CA GLU A 435 11.32 -0.48 -20.67
C GLU A 435 10.22 -1.10 -19.82
N THR A 436 10.63 -1.77 -18.74
CA THR A 436 9.74 -2.20 -17.66
C THR A 436 9.84 -1.18 -16.54
N ALA A 437 8.74 -0.49 -16.24
CA ALA A 437 8.72 0.52 -15.19
C ALA A 437 8.87 -0.11 -13.81
N VAL A 438 9.45 0.64 -12.87
CA VAL A 438 9.87 0.13 -11.55
C VAL A 438 9.52 1.11 -10.47
N CYS A 439 8.71 0.64 -9.51
CA CYS A 439 8.18 1.47 -8.46
C CYS A 439 9.02 1.40 -7.17
N ASN A 440 9.60 2.53 -6.76
CA ASN A 440 10.40 2.67 -5.53
C ASN A 440 9.61 3.48 -4.50
N LEU A 441 9.05 2.82 -3.47
CA LEU A 441 8.03 3.41 -2.59
C LEU A 441 8.48 3.65 -1.15
N GLY A 442 7.86 4.65 -0.54
CA GLY A 442 7.76 4.79 0.91
C GLY A 442 6.75 5.87 1.28
N SER A 443 6.31 5.88 2.54
CA SER A 443 5.21 6.73 2.98
C SER A 443 5.54 7.54 4.22
N ILE A 444 5.18 8.83 4.19
CA ILE A 444 5.23 9.72 5.33
C ILE A 444 4.10 9.37 6.31
N ASN A 445 4.40 9.32 7.60
CA ASN A 445 3.40 9.13 8.64
C ASN A 445 2.84 10.47 9.11
N LEU A 446 1.69 10.92 8.58
CA LEU A 446 1.11 12.21 8.94
C LEU A 446 0.66 12.29 10.41
N GLY A 447 0.28 11.17 11.05
CA GLY A 447 -0.08 11.16 12.47
C GLY A 447 1.05 11.60 13.41
N ASN A 448 2.31 11.52 12.94
CA ASN A 448 3.50 12.02 13.64
C ASN A 448 3.83 13.49 13.37
N HIS A 449 3.06 14.17 12.51
CA HIS A 449 3.30 15.54 12.08
C HIS A 449 2.22 16.52 12.57
N TYR A 450 1.35 16.09 13.48
CA TYR A 450 0.42 16.98 14.17
C TYR A 450 1.14 18.07 14.97
N HIS A 451 0.59 19.28 14.98
CA HIS A 451 1.02 20.37 15.83
C HIS A 451 -0.19 21.14 16.37
N PRO A 452 -0.29 21.41 17.69
CA PRO A 452 -1.51 21.92 18.30
C PRO A 452 -1.91 23.33 17.82
N GLN A 453 -0.97 24.20 17.45
CA GLN A 453 -1.28 25.57 17.02
C GLN A 453 -1.42 25.70 15.49
N THR A 454 -0.53 25.06 14.74
CA THR A 454 -0.44 25.21 13.28
C THR A 454 -1.14 24.08 12.52
N LYS A 455 -1.80 23.16 13.24
CA LYS A 455 -2.41 21.91 12.78
C LYS A 455 -1.40 20.86 12.31
N VAL A 456 -0.42 21.29 11.50
CA VAL A 456 0.70 20.48 11.00
C VAL A 456 2.02 21.12 11.40
N ASN A 457 2.98 20.29 11.79
CA ASN A 457 4.37 20.68 11.97
C ASN A 457 5.07 20.73 10.60
N TRP A 458 4.95 21.88 9.92
CA TRP A 458 5.45 22.09 8.57
C TRP A 458 6.97 21.93 8.44
N GLU A 459 7.74 22.39 9.43
CA GLU A 459 9.20 22.22 9.43
C GLU A 459 9.60 20.75 9.55
N LYS A 460 8.93 20.00 10.44
CA LYS A 460 9.15 18.55 10.54
C LYS A 460 8.76 17.86 9.23
N LEU A 461 7.62 18.20 8.63
CA LEU A 461 7.16 17.60 7.38
C LEU A 461 8.16 17.84 6.25
N LYS A 462 8.66 19.08 6.11
CA LYS A 462 9.75 19.42 5.19
C LYS A 462 10.96 18.50 5.39
N ASN A 463 11.48 18.44 6.61
CA ASN A 463 12.67 17.65 6.92
C ASN A 463 12.46 16.15 6.63
N THR A 464 11.27 15.62 6.90
CA THR A 464 10.88 14.24 6.59
C THR A 464 10.87 14.00 5.08
N VAL A 465 10.26 14.90 4.29
CA VAL A 465 10.19 14.80 2.83
C VAL A 465 11.59 14.83 2.21
N GLU A 466 12.42 15.79 2.60
CA GLU A 466 13.77 15.95 2.05
C GLU A 466 14.63 14.70 2.28
N LYS A 467 14.58 14.12 3.49
CA LYS A 467 15.30 12.87 3.80
C LYS A 467 14.69 11.65 3.10
N ALA A 468 13.36 11.58 2.99
CA ALA A 468 12.67 10.47 2.32
C ALA A 468 12.99 10.43 0.81
N VAL A 469 13.09 11.58 0.14
CA VAL A 469 13.49 11.62 -1.29
C VAL A 469 14.92 11.15 -1.49
N LEU A 470 15.85 11.55 -0.62
CA LEU A 470 17.23 11.04 -0.65
C LEU A 470 17.26 9.52 -0.44
N PHE A 471 16.48 9.02 0.51
CA PHE A 471 16.34 7.59 0.78
C PHE A 471 15.84 6.84 -0.45
N LEU A 472 14.79 7.34 -1.12
CA LEU A 472 14.20 6.71 -2.30
C LEU A 472 15.13 6.78 -3.53
N ASP A 473 15.86 7.87 -3.75
CA ASP A 473 16.84 7.94 -4.85
C ASP A 473 17.98 6.92 -4.65
N ARG A 474 18.39 6.66 -3.40
CA ARG A 474 19.39 5.62 -3.08
C ARG A 474 18.91 4.20 -3.40
N VAL A 475 17.61 3.93 -3.24
CA VAL A 475 17.02 2.63 -3.60
C VAL A 475 17.29 2.29 -5.06
N ILE A 476 17.19 3.27 -5.98
CA ILE A 476 17.39 3.04 -7.42
C ILE A 476 18.77 2.47 -7.73
N ASP A 477 19.81 2.99 -7.08
CA ASP A 477 21.20 2.63 -7.36
C ASP A 477 21.59 1.29 -6.71
N ILE A 478 21.00 0.96 -5.56
CA ILE A 478 21.34 -0.24 -4.77
C ILE A 478 20.48 -1.44 -5.17
N ASN A 479 19.28 -1.21 -5.71
CA ASN A 479 18.33 -2.27 -6.02
C ASN A 479 18.91 -3.33 -6.97
N PHE A 480 18.67 -4.59 -6.65
CA PHE A 480 18.86 -5.71 -7.56
C PHE A 480 17.67 -5.81 -8.52
N TYR A 481 17.95 -5.77 -9.82
CA TYR A 481 16.93 -5.89 -10.87
C TYR A 481 16.96 -7.31 -11.48
N PRO A 482 15.86 -8.09 -11.37
CA PRO A 482 15.81 -9.45 -11.92
C PRO A 482 15.90 -9.50 -13.45
N ILE A 483 15.49 -8.43 -14.14
CA ILE A 483 15.49 -8.32 -15.60
C ILE A 483 16.14 -7.02 -16.08
N LYS A 484 16.71 -7.04 -17.28
CA LYS A 484 17.47 -5.91 -17.84
C LYS A 484 16.59 -4.70 -18.17
N THR A 485 15.40 -4.91 -18.73
CA THR A 485 14.45 -3.84 -19.08
C THR A 485 14.04 -3.00 -17.88
N ALA A 486 13.92 -3.63 -16.70
CA ALA A 486 13.64 -2.95 -15.43
C ALA A 486 14.81 -2.06 -14.99
N SER A 487 16.06 -2.59 -15.04
CA SER A 487 17.25 -1.80 -14.69
C SER A 487 17.45 -0.62 -15.65
N SER A 488 17.25 -0.84 -16.95
CA SER A 488 17.39 0.20 -17.98
C SER A 488 16.38 1.33 -17.77
N SER A 489 15.09 0.98 -17.57
CA SER A 489 14.04 1.97 -17.32
C SER A 489 14.33 2.79 -16.06
N ASN A 490 14.61 2.12 -14.93
CA ASN A 490 14.80 2.82 -13.66
C ASN A 490 16.06 3.71 -13.66
N LYS A 491 17.12 3.34 -14.40
CA LYS A 491 18.31 4.21 -14.58
C LYS A 491 18.05 5.42 -15.47
N LYS A 492 17.21 5.27 -16.51
CA LYS A 492 16.88 6.34 -17.46
C LYS A 492 15.96 7.42 -16.85
N TRP A 493 14.90 6.97 -16.18
CA TRP A 493 13.84 7.84 -15.66
C TRP A 493 14.02 8.19 -14.18
N ARG A 494 14.59 7.27 -13.40
CA ARG A 494 14.77 7.38 -11.94
C ARG A 494 13.49 7.75 -11.18
N PRO A 495 12.31 7.17 -11.47
CA PRO A 495 11.09 7.49 -10.75
C PRO A 495 11.12 6.98 -9.30
N VAL A 496 10.45 7.71 -8.43
CA VAL A 496 10.14 7.30 -7.06
C VAL A 496 8.68 7.60 -6.75
N GLY A 497 8.12 6.94 -5.74
CA GLY A 497 6.78 7.16 -5.25
C GLY A 497 6.78 7.43 -3.75
N LEU A 498 6.87 8.70 -3.39
CA LEU A 498 6.66 9.18 -2.03
C LEU A 498 5.16 9.35 -1.78
N GLY A 499 4.62 8.45 -0.96
CA GLY A 499 3.25 8.51 -0.50
C GLY A 499 3.12 9.08 0.91
N LEU A 500 1.93 8.93 1.47
CA LEU A 500 1.63 9.27 2.86
C LEU A 500 0.69 8.24 3.46
N MET A 501 0.64 8.17 4.79
CA MET A 501 -0.27 7.37 5.60
C MET A 501 -0.68 8.15 6.85
N GLY A 502 -1.72 7.69 7.54
CA GLY A 502 -2.22 8.35 8.74
C GLY A 502 -2.89 9.70 8.48
N LEU A 503 -3.49 9.91 7.31
CA LEU A 503 -4.28 11.12 7.06
C LEU A 503 -5.47 11.21 8.02
N GLN A 504 -6.16 10.09 8.23
CA GLN A 504 -7.28 10.00 9.17
C GLN A 504 -6.82 10.21 10.63
N ASP A 505 -5.63 9.74 11.02
CA ASP A 505 -5.04 10.02 12.34
C ASP A 505 -4.90 11.52 12.58
N LEU A 506 -4.34 12.24 11.60
CA LEU A 506 -4.19 13.69 11.68
C LEU A 506 -5.54 14.39 11.84
N PHE A 507 -6.56 13.96 11.07
CA PHE A 507 -7.91 14.52 11.21
C PHE A 507 -8.54 14.23 12.57
N PHE A 508 -8.31 13.05 13.17
CA PHE A 508 -8.76 12.79 14.53
C PHE A 508 -8.06 13.66 15.57
N GLN A 509 -6.74 13.84 15.46
CA GLN A 509 -5.98 14.71 16.36
C GLN A 509 -6.43 16.18 16.26
N LEU A 510 -6.96 16.58 15.10
CA LEU A 510 -7.51 17.92 14.85
C LEU A 510 -9.01 18.04 15.15
N ASN A 511 -9.69 16.92 15.45
CA ASN A 511 -11.15 16.85 15.56
C ASN A 511 -11.87 17.37 14.29
N VAL A 512 -11.32 17.06 13.11
CA VAL A 512 -11.83 17.50 11.80
C VAL A 512 -12.59 16.34 11.14
N PRO A 513 -13.87 16.52 10.75
CA PRO A 513 -14.59 15.51 9.99
C PRO A 513 -13.96 15.28 8.61
N PHE A 514 -13.85 14.02 8.20
CA PHE A 514 -13.15 13.62 6.98
C PHE A 514 -13.72 14.25 5.70
N ASP A 515 -15.02 14.50 5.63
CA ASP A 515 -15.72 15.09 4.48
C ASP A 515 -16.02 16.59 4.63
N SER A 516 -15.34 17.27 5.56
CA SER A 516 -15.45 18.72 5.74
C SER A 516 -14.62 19.50 4.71
N GLU A 517 -14.99 20.75 4.46
CA GLU A 517 -14.19 21.68 3.65
C GLU A 517 -12.79 21.90 4.24
N GLU A 518 -12.68 21.90 5.57
CA GLU A 518 -11.39 21.99 6.26
C GLU A 518 -10.48 20.80 5.95
N ALA A 519 -11.02 19.57 5.97
CA ALA A 519 -10.27 18.38 5.57
C ALA A 519 -9.81 18.46 4.11
N LEU A 520 -10.68 18.96 3.22
CA LEU A 520 -10.40 19.15 1.80
C LEU A 520 -9.22 20.10 1.58
N GLU A 521 -9.27 21.28 2.17
CA GLU A 521 -8.21 22.29 2.04
C GLU A 521 -6.90 21.84 2.71
N LEU A 522 -6.98 21.25 3.90
CA LEU A 522 -5.79 20.77 4.61
C LEU A 522 -5.10 19.61 3.87
N SER A 523 -5.86 18.64 3.35
CA SER A 523 -5.31 17.53 2.56
C SER A 523 -4.58 18.05 1.32
N SER A 524 -5.16 19.03 0.62
CA SER A 524 -4.54 19.66 -0.53
C SER A 524 -3.26 20.42 -0.17
N LYS A 525 -3.29 21.21 0.91
CA LYS A 525 -2.14 21.99 1.39
C LYS A 525 -0.97 21.08 1.78
N ILE A 526 -1.24 19.99 2.49
CA ILE A 526 -0.21 18.99 2.85
C ILE A 526 0.44 18.42 1.59
N GLN A 527 -0.35 18.06 0.59
CA GLN A 527 0.18 17.48 -0.64
C GLN A 527 0.98 18.49 -1.47
N GLU A 528 0.57 19.76 -1.49
CA GLU A 528 1.32 20.86 -2.11
C GLU A 528 2.72 20.99 -1.50
N GLU A 529 2.82 21.04 -0.17
CA GLU A 529 4.10 21.16 0.55
C GLU A 529 4.99 19.92 0.35
N ILE A 530 4.41 18.71 0.36
CA ILE A 530 5.14 17.47 0.05
C ILE A 530 5.72 17.54 -1.36
N TYR A 531 4.92 17.92 -2.36
CA TYR A 531 5.38 18.01 -3.75
C TYR A 531 6.46 19.07 -3.93
N TYR A 532 6.30 20.24 -3.30
CA TYR A 532 7.29 21.32 -3.34
C TYR A 532 8.65 20.85 -2.82
N HIS A 533 8.67 20.30 -1.60
CA HIS A 533 9.92 19.85 -0.98
C HIS A 533 10.53 18.65 -1.69
N ALA A 534 9.72 17.76 -2.26
CA ALA A 534 10.21 16.64 -3.06
C ALA A 534 10.93 17.12 -4.33
N LEU A 535 10.31 18.03 -5.09
CA LEU A 535 10.93 18.63 -6.28
C LEU A 535 12.18 19.43 -5.94
N ASN A 536 12.13 20.23 -4.86
CA ASN A 536 13.28 21.02 -4.40
C ASN A 536 14.47 20.11 -4.04
N THR A 537 14.21 18.98 -3.39
CA THR A 537 15.23 17.99 -3.05
C THR A 537 15.78 17.30 -4.29
N SER A 538 14.91 16.83 -5.18
CA SER A 538 15.31 16.22 -6.46
C SER A 538 16.18 17.17 -7.31
N CYS A 539 15.84 18.46 -7.34
CA CYS A 539 16.65 19.50 -7.98
C CYS A 539 18.00 19.70 -7.27
N ALA A 540 18.03 19.72 -5.94
CA ALA A 540 19.28 19.83 -5.16
C ALA A 540 20.21 18.62 -5.35
N ILE A 541 19.67 17.41 -5.55
CA ILE A 541 20.46 16.23 -5.92
C ILE A 541 20.99 16.41 -7.35
N SER A 542 20.13 16.88 -8.27
CA SER A 542 20.49 17.16 -9.67
C SER A 542 21.65 18.15 -9.81
N GLU A 543 21.68 19.19 -8.97
CA GLU A 543 22.80 20.15 -8.92
C GLU A 543 24.16 19.51 -8.62
N LYS A 544 24.17 18.42 -7.84
CA LYS A 544 25.39 17.73 -7.42
C LYS A 544 25.76 16.55 -8.32
N GLN A 545 24.76 15.83 -8.83
CA GLN A 545 24.93 14.53 -9.50
C GLN A 545 24.44 14.54 -10.96
N GLY A 546 23.94 15.67 -11.45
CA GLY A 546 23.26 15.80 -12.73
C GLY A 546 21.82 15.27 -12.71
N PRO A 547 21.00 15.72 -13.67
CA PRO A 547 19.62 15.26 -13.81
C PRO A 547 19.54 13.80 -14.23
N HIS A 548 18.34 13.21 -14.15
CA HIS A 548 18.14 11.89 -14.75
C HIS A 548 18.38 11.95 -16.27
N PRO A 549 18.86 10.85 -16.90
CA PRO A 549 19.24 10.85 -18.32
C PRO A 549 18.16 11.32 -19.30
N ALA A 550 16.87 11.08 -18.98
CA ALA A 550 15.74 11.47 -19.83
C ALA A 550 15.11 12.83 -19.48
N PHE A 551 15.80 13.73 -18.77
CA PHE A 551 15.19 14.99 -18.31
C PHE A 551 14.65 15.88 -19.44
N ASP A 552 15.38 15.99 -20.55
CA ASP A 552 14.95 16.78 -21.71
C ASP A 552 13.69 16.24 -22.40
N ASP A 553 13.34 14.99 -22.11
CA ASP A 553 12.14 14.30 -22.60
C ASP A 553 10.94 14.50 -21.66
N THR A 554 11.08 15.34 -20.63
CA THR A 554 10.04 15.59 -19.63
C THR A 554 9.41 16.97 -19.75
N ARG A 555 8.15 17.10 -19.30
CA ARG A 555 7.43 18.39 -19.26
C ARG A 555 8.10 19.39 -18.31
N ALA A 556 8.73 18.90 -17.23
CA ALA A 556 9.50 19.70 -16.28
C ALA A 556 10.67 20.45 -16.94
N SER A 557 11.29 19.89 -17.99
CA SER A 557 12.32 20.60 -18.79
C SER A 557 11.78 21.87 -19.45
N LYS A 558 10.47 21.90 -19.77
CA LYS A 558 9.77 23.08 -20.31
C LYS A 558 9.22 24.00 -19.21
N GLY A 559 9.36 23.61 -17.95
CA GLY A 559 8.86 24.34 -16.78
C GLY A 559 7.40 24.08 -16.44
N LEU A 560 6.83 23.02 -17.00
CA LEU A 560 5.49 22.55 -16.66
C LEU A 560 5.61 21.55 -15.52
N LEU A 561 5.04 21.89 -14.36
CA LEU A 561 4.91 21.03 -13.21
C LEU A 561 3.50 20.46 -13.13
N GLN A 562 3.26 19.55 -12.18
CA GLN A 562 2.01 18.80 -12.14
C GLN A 562 0.77 19.70 -12.10
N PHE A 563 0.74 20.73 -11.24
CA PHE A 563 -0.41 21.61 -11.11
C PHE A 563 -0.70 22.40 -12.40
N ASP A 564 0.31 22.70 -13.22
CA ASP A 564 0.12 23.34 -14.53
C ASP A 564 -0.65 22.42 -15.47
N LEU A 565 -0.39 21.10 -15.42
CA LEU A 565 -1.10 20.09 -16.22
C LEU A 565 -2.56 19.90 -15.79
N TRP A 566 -2.91 20.39 -14.60
CA TRP A 566 -4.27 20.45 -14.08
C TRP A 566 -4.92 21.83 -14.23
N GLY A 567 -4.21 22.83 -14.76
CA GLY A 567 -4.72 24.20 -14.84
C GLY A 567 -4.89 24.87 -13.47
N VAL A 568 -4.18 24.40 -12.44
CA VAL A 568 -4.25 24.94 -11.08
C VAL A 568 -3.13 25.93 -10.85
N THR A 569 -3.47 27.09 -10.28
CA THR A 569 -2.48 28.08 -9.84
C THR A 569 -2.28 27.96 -8.32
N PRO A 570 -1.08 27.60 -7.84
CA PRO A 570 -0.77 27.58 -6.41
C PRO A 570 -0.91 28.95 -5.75
N ALA A 571 -1.16 28.97 -4.43
CA ALA A 571 -1.35 30.22 -3.69
C ALA A 571 -0.06 31.08 -3.66
N ASP A 572 1.11 30.45 -3.45
CA ASP A 572 2.41 31.13 -3.40
C ASP A 572 3.15 31.03 -4.75
N LYS A 573 2.70 31.81 -5.72
CA LYS A 573 3.23 31.77 -7.09
C LYS A 573 4.72 32.09 -7.17
N GLU A 574 5.19 33.08 -6.42
CA GLU A 574 6.59 33.52 -6.49
C GLU A 574 7.55 32.40 -6.04
N HIS A 575 7.15 31.67 -5.00
CA HIS A 575 7.89 30.53 -4.48
C HIS A 575 8.02 29.40 -5.52
N TRP A 576 6.92 29.06 -6.20
CA TRP A 576 6.93 28.08 -7.27
C TRP A 576 7.72 28.55 -8.50
N ASP A 577 7.63 29.83 -8.87
CA ASP A 577 8.38 30.39 -10.00
C ASP A 577 9.90 30.36 -9.77
N LYS A 578 10.35 30.58 -8.52
CA LYS A 578 11.76 30.41 -8.13
C LYS A 578 12.21 28.95 -8.31
N LEU A 579 11.41 27.99 -7.86
CA LEU A 579 11.72 26.57 -8.02
C LEU A 579 11.71 26.14 -9.49
N LYS A 580 10.73 26.58 -10.30
CA LYS A 580 10.68 26.31 -11.75
C LYS A 580 11.93 26.82 -12.47
N LYS A 581 12.41 28.03 -12.13
CA LYS A 581 13.67 28.57 -12.68
C LYS A 581 14.88 27.71 -12.31
N ARG A 582 14.94 27.25 -11.06
CA ARG A 582 16.00 26.36 -10.58
C ARG A 582 15.97 25.01 -11.30
N ILE A 583 14.79 24.40 -11.46
CA ILE A 583 14.57 23.16 -12.20
C ILE A 583 14.97 23.30 -13.67
N LYS A 584 14.60 24.39 -14.35
CA LYS A 584 15.04 24.62 -15.74
C LYS A 584 16.55 24.71 -15.88
N LYS A 585 17.24 25.27 -14.88
CA LYS A 585 18.68 25.46 -14.90
C LYS A 585 19.45 24.19 -14.56
N HIS A 586 18.98 23.42 -13.58
CA HIS A 586 19.73 22.32 -12.98
C HIS A 586 19.13 20.94 -13.24
N GLY A 587 17.90 20.88 -13.73
CA GLY A 587 17.12 19.67 -13.93
C GLY A 587 16.61 19.04 -12.64
N LEU A 588 16.05 17.84 -12.79
CA LEU A 588 15.58 16.99 -11.69
C LEU A 588 16.34 15.67 -11.70
N ARG A 589 16.62 15.13 -10.51
CA ARG A 589 17.24 13.81 -10.37
C ARG A 589 16.25 12.66 -10.62
N ASN A 590 14.97 12.90 -10.42
CA ASN A 590 13.90 11.90 -10.51
C ASN A 590 12.79 12.43 -11.42
N SER A 591 12.33 11.64 -12.39
CA SER A 591 11.30 12.07 -13.35
C SER A 591 9.91 12.20 -12.73
N LEU A 592 9.61 11.40 -11.70
CA LEU A 592 8.35 11.36 -10.96
C LEU A 592 8.69 11.14 -9.48
N LEU A 593 7.90 11.74 -8.59
CA LEU A 593 8.23 11.80 -7.16
C LEU A 593 7.09 11.33 -6.26
N ILE A 594 5.83 11.53 -6.62
CA ILE A 594 4.68 11.40 -5.71
C ILE A 594 3.72 10.34 -6.23
N ALA A 595 3.55 9.27 -5.44
CA ALA A 595 2.56 8.23 -5.66
C ALA A 595 2.02 7.75 -4.31
N ILE A 596 0.70 7.81 -4.12
CA ILE A 596 0.07 7.40 -2.86
C ILE A 596 -0.39 5.95 -2.98
N ALA A 597 0.51 5.02 -2.63
CA ALA A 597 0.22 3.59 -2.59
C ALA A 597 -0.58 3.19 -1.34
N PRO A 598 -1.23 2.01 -1.32
CA PRO A 598 -1.80 1.46 -0.11
C PRO A 598 -0.68 1.13 0.88
N THR A 599 -0.97 1.22 2.18
CA THR A 599 0.06 1.13 3.22
C THR A 599 -0.19 0.06 4.26
N ALA A 600 -1.18 -0.83 4.07
CA ALA A 600 -1.57 -1.93 4.96
C ALA A 600 -0.49 -2.41 5.95
N THR A 601 0.61 -2.97 5.43
CA THR A 601 1.64 -3.51 6.31
C THR A 601 2.47 -2.43 7.04
N ILE A 602 2.87 -1.35 6.36
CA ILE A 602 3.73 -0.32 6.97
C ILE A 602 2.95 0.57 7.94
N ALA A 603 1.68 0.85 7.65
CA ALA A 603 0.74 1.53 8.54
C ALA A 603 0.49 0.70 9.81
N SER A 604 0.38 -0.63 9.67
CA SER A 604 0.33 -1.56 10.81
C SER A 604 1.60 -1.52 11.65
N ILE A 605 2.79 -1.47 11.03
CA ILE A 605 4.08 -1.35 11.73
C ILE A 605 4.12 -0.05 12.54
N THR A 606 3.70 1.07 11.95
CA THR A 606 3.73 2.40 12.59
C THR A 606 2.56 2.67 13.52
N GLY A 607 1.50 1.86 13.49
CA GLY A 607 0.32 2.02 14.35
C GLY A 607 -0.59 3.19 13.95
N VAL A 608 -0.73 3.44 12.64
CA VAL A 608 -1.61 4.48 12.05
C VAL A 608 -2.53 3.89 11.00
N TYR A 609 -3.54 4.66 10.56
CA TYR A 609 -4.48 4.28 9.52
C TYR A 609 -3.85 4.34 8.12
N GLU A 610 -4.44 3.56 7.20
CA GLU A 610 -3.89 3.37 5.87
C GLU A 610 -4.00 4.63 4.99
N ALA A 611 -2.86 4.99 4.41
CA ALA A 611 -2.76 5.92 3.29
C ALA A 611 -3.57 7.23 3.49
N ILE A 612 -4.49 7.46 2.57
CA ILE A 612 -5.41 8.60 2.50
C ILE A 612 -6.85 8.16 2.78
N GLU A 613 -7.04 6.97 3.36
CA GLU A 613 -8.36 6.38 3.50
C GLU A 613 -9.01 6.80 4.83
N PRO A 614 -10.33 7.00 4.84
CA PRO A 614 -11.04 7.03 6.10
C PRO A 614 -11.00 5.64 6.75
N GLN A 615 -11.10 5.60 8.07
CA GLN A 615 -11.17 4.32 8.78
C GLN A 615 -12.41 3.52 8.36
N VAL A 616 -12.24 2.21 8.13
CA VAL A 616 -13.36 1.33 7.72
C VAL A 616 -14.33 1.08 8.87
N SER A 617 -13.84 0.99 10.11
CA SER A 617 -14.65 0.86 11.32
C SER A 617 -13.91 1.43 12.54
N ASN A 618 -14.63 1.92 13.55
CA ASN A 618 -14.02 2.25 14.85
C ASN A 618 -13.70 1.01 15.70
N LEU A 619 -14.22 -0.16 15.32
CA LEU A 619 -13.96 -1.44 15.97
C LEU A 619 -13.75 -2.49 14.89
N PHE A 620 -12.51 -2.92 14.69
CA PHE A 620 -12.15 -3.82 13.59
C PHE A 620 -11.42 -5.05 14.10
N LYS A 621 -11.53 -6.12 13.32
CA LYS A 621 -10.98 -7.42 13.66
C LYS A 621 -9.69 -7.61 12.88
N LYS A 622 -8.58 -7.66 13.62
CA LYS A 622 -7.25 -7.85 13.04
C LYS A 622 -6.81 -9.28 13.17
N GLU A 623 -6.61 -9.93 12.03
CA GLU A 623 -6.04 -11.26 11.96
C GLU A 623 -4.51 -11.19 11.95
N THR A 624 -3.89 -12.05 12.73
CA THR A 624 -2.44 -12.27 12.73
C THR A 624 -2.18 -13.76 12.62
N LEU A 625 -0.93 -14.16 12.34
CA LEU A 625 -0.53 -15.57 12.40
C LEU A 625 -0.79 -16.24 13.77
N SER A 626 -1.09 -15.45 14.80
CA SER A 626 -1.30 -15.92 16.19
C SER A 626 -2.76 -15.84 16.64
N GLY A 627 -3.68 -15.57 15.71
CA GLY A 627 -5.12 -15.49 15.98
C GLY A 627 -5.70 -14.10 15.69
N GLU A 628 -6.95 -13.96 16.10
CA GLU A 628 -7.80 -12.83 15.80
C GLU A 628 -7.93 -11.92 17.02
N PHE A 629 -7.75 -10.62 16.81
CA PHE A 629 -7.79 -9.62 17.86
C PHE A 629 -8.76 -8.50 17.50
N ILE A 630 -9.49 -8.01 18.48
CA ILE A 630 -10.34 -6.84 18.32
C ILE A 630 -9.52 -5.60 18.65
N GLN A 631 -9.46 -4.65 17.71
CA GLN A 631 -8.84 -3.36 17.91
C GLN A 631 -9.91 -2.27 17.86
N ILE A 632 -9.84 -1.34 18.80
CA ILE A 632 -10.71 -0.17 18.85
C ILE A 632 -9.92 1.10 18.51
N ASN A 633 -10.60 2.05 17.87
CA ASN A 633 -10.04 3.35 17.53
C ASN A 633 -9.58 4.10 18.79
N LYS A 634 -8.26 4.24 18.96
CA LYS A 634 -7.66 4.90 20.12
C LYS A 634 -8.12 6.35 20.29
N TYR A 635 -8.30 7.08 19.19
CA TYR A 635 -8.72 8.48 19.24
C TYR A 635 -10.16 8.60 19.75
N LEU A 636 -11.07 7.77 19.25
CA LEU A 636 -12.45 7.72 19.74
C LEU A 636 -12.49 7.42 21.25
N VAL A 637 -11.71 6.43 21.70
CA VAL A 637 -11.64 6.09 23.12
C VAL A 637 -11.12 7.26 23.96
N GLU A 638 -10.08 7.96 23.50
CA GLU A 638 -9.55 9.16 24.15
C GLU A 638 -10.62 10.27 24.23
N THR A 639 -11.28 10.60 23.13
CA THR A 639 -12.36 11.61 23.11
C THR A 639 -13.54 11.23 24.02
N LEU A 640 -14.01 9.98 23.98
CA LEU A 640 -15.09 9.52 24.85
C LEU A 640 -14.68 9.57 26.32
N ARG A 641 -13.42 9.23 26.63
CA ARG A 641 -12.90 9.27 28.00
C ARG A 641 -12.82 10.71 28.53
N GLU A 642 -12.34 11.65 27.73
CA GLU A 642 -12.30 13.08 28.08
C GLU A 642 -13.68 13.65 28.38
N ARG A 643 -14.74 13.10 27.76
CA ARG A 643 -16.14 13.47 28.04
C ARG A 643 -16.84 12.60 29.10
N GLY A 644 -16.14 11.67 29.75
CA GLY A 644 -16.74 10.77 30.73
C GLY A 644 -17.73 9.76 30.14
N LEU A 645 -17.70 9.54 28.82
CA LEU A 645 -18.59 8.64 28.07
C LEU A 645 -18.00 7.24 27.85
N TRP A 646 -16.72 7.03 28.16
CA TRP A 646 -16.07 5.71 28.02
C TRP A 646 -16.48 4.75 29.15
N THR A 647 -17.70 4.23 29.07
CA THR A 647 -18.32 3.34 30.07
C THR A 647 -18.62 1.96 29.50
N ASP A 648 -18.79 0.95 30.34
CA ASP A 648 -19.14 -0.42 29.92
C ASP A 648 -20.37 -0.49 28.99
N PRO A 649 -21.50 0.18 29.29
CA PRO A 649 -22.65 0.22 28.37
C PRO A 649 -22.29 0.77 26.99
N ILE A 650 -21.52 1.86 26.91
CA ILE A 650 -21.10 2.47 25.65
C ILE A 650 -20.16 1.53 24.89
N ARG A 651 -19.22 0.86 25.56
CA ARG A 651 -18.35 -0.16 24.92
C ARG A 651 -19.17 -1.28 24.29
N GLN A 652 -20.16 -1.80 25.02
CA GLN A 652 -21.03 -2.85 24.49
C GLN A 652 -21.91 -2.33 23.34
N ALA A 653 -22.38 -1.09 23.40
CA ALA A 653 -23.14 -0.46 22.33
C ALA A 653 -22.30 -0.30 21.04
N ILE A 654 -21.04 0.14 21.16
CA ILE A 654 -20.11 0.24 20.01
C ILE A 654 -19.87 -1.14 19.40
N LYS A 655 -19.63 -2.16 20.23
CA LYS A 655 -19.48 -3.55 19.77
C LYS A 655 -20.74 -4.08 19.10
N ALA A 656 -21.91 -3.82 19.68
CA ALA A 656 -23.18 -4.21 19.11
C ALA A 656 -23.46 -3.51 17.79
N ASN A 657 -22.96 -2.30 17.57
CA ASN A 657 -23.05 -1.55 16.32
C ASN A 657 -21.84 -1.76 15.39
N GLU A 658 -21.01 -2.78 15.64
CA GLU A 658 -19.87 -3.16 14.79
C GLU A 658 -18.91 -1.99 14.52
N GLY A 659 -18.73 -1.11 15.52
CA GLY A 659 -17.87 0.06 15.45
C GLY A 659 -18.52 1.33 14.89
N SER A 660 -19.79 1.29 14.45
CA SER A 660 -20.55 2.52 14.22
C SER A 660 -20.97 3.14 15.55
N ILE A 661 -20.90 4.48 15.64
CA ILE A 661 -21.38 5.25 16.79
C ILE A 661 -22.62 6.09 16.49
N GLN A 662 -23.10 6.08 15.24
CA GLN A 662 -24.16 6.99 14.78
C GLN A 662 -25.48 6.75 15.54
N ASN A 663 -25.78 5.48 15.83
CA ASN A 663 -27.03 5.06 16.47
C ASN A 663 -26.94 4.91 17.99
N ILE A 664 -25.92 5.50 18.63
CA ILE A 664 -25.76 5.49 20.10
C ILE A 664 -26.24 6.85 20.64
N PRO A 665 -27.43 6.93 21.28
CA PRO A 665 -28.04 8.21 21.68
C PRO A 665 -27.19 9.03 22.65
N GLU A 666 -26.43 8.36 23.52
CA GLU A 666 -25.60 8.98 24.54
C GLU A 666 -24.36 9.69 23.99
N ILE A 667 -23.97 9.40 22.73
CA ILE A 667 -22.82 10.03 22.10
C ILE A 667 -23.28 11.30 21.35
N PRO A 668 -22.70 12.48 21.68
CA PRO A 668 -23.00 13.74 21.00
C PRO A 668 -22.71 13.74 19.50
N ASP A 669 -23.46 14.57 18.75
CA ASP A 669 -23.38 14.65 17.29
C ASP A 669 -22.03 15.15 16.77
N ASP A 670 -21.33 16.00 17.52
CA ASP A 670 -20.01 16.49 17.14
C ASP A 670 -18.97 15.36 17.13
N ILE A 671 -19.04 14.42 18.08
CA ILE A 671 -18.23 13.18 18.07
C ILE A 671 -18.67 12.28 16.91
N LYS A 672 -19.97 12.06 16.75
CA LYS A 672 -20.52 11.23 15.66
C LYS A 672 -20.05 11.71 14.28
N THR A 673 -20.02 13.02 14.09
CA THR A 673 -19.62 13.66 12.83
C THR A 673 -18.15 13.39 12.47
N VAL A 674 -17.26 13.41 13.46
CA VAL A 674 -15.81 13.20 13.27
C VAL A 674 -15.48 11.72 13.07
N TYR A 675 -16.11 10.83 13.84
CA TYR A 675 -15.80 9.39 13.85
C TYR A 675 -16.69 8.55 12.93
N ARG A 676 -17.26 9.17 11.88
CA ARG A 676 -17.93 8.43 10.81
C ARG A 676 -16.99 7.41 10.19
N THR A 677 -17.52 6.24 9.88
CA THR A 677 -16.79 5.17 9.19
C THR A 677 -16.79 5.41 7.68
N ALA A 678 -15.93 4.71 6.94
CA ALA A 678 -15.89 4.76 5.47
C ALA A 678 -17.24 4.49 4.80
N TRP A 679 -18.10 3.70 5.46
CA TRP A 679 -19.46 3.35 5.02
C TRP A 679 -20.49 4.46 5.24
N GLU A 680 -20.20 5.38 6.16
CA GLU A 680 -21.08 6.49 6.56
C GLU A 680 -20.69 7.80 5.86
N LEU A 681 -19.55 7.81 5.15
CA LEU A 681 -19.05 8.95 4.42
C LEU A 681 -19.57 8.98 2.98
N SER A 682 -19.78 10.19 2.47
CA SER A 682 -20.09 10.42 1.07
C SER A 682 -18.89 10.07 0.19
N GLN A 683 -19.06 9.12 -0.73
CA GLN A 683 -18.01 8.74 -1.69
C GLN A 683 -17.63 9.89 -2.63
N LYS A 684 -18.57 10.81 -2.87
CA LYS A 684 -18.30 12.07 -3.57
C LYS A 684 -17.21 12.87 -2.86
N SER A 685 -17.26 12.96 -1.54
CA SER A 685 -16.27 13.70 -0.75
C SER A 685 -14.89 13.05 -0.81
N LEU A 686 -14.82 11.71 -0.81
CA LEU A 686 -13.55 10.99 -1.02
C LEU A 686 -12.95 11.29 -2.40
N ILE A 687 -13.80 11.32 -3.45
CA ILE A 687 -13.38 11.70 -4.81
C ILE A 687 -12.93 13.16 -4.86
N ASP A 688 -13.66 14.08 -4.24
CA ASP A 688 -13.31 15.50 -4.20
C ASP A 688 -11.97 15.74 -3.49
N LEU A 689 -11.75 15.07 -2.35
CA LEU A 689 -10.46 15.02 -1.67
C LEU A 689 -9.34 14.52 -2.60
N GLY A 690 -9.58 13.42 -3.31
CA GLY A 690 -8.66 12.87 -4.31
C GLY A 690 -8.33 13.84 -5.42
N ALA A 691 -9.34 14.50 -5.98
CA ALA A 691 -9.22 15.42 -7.09
C ALA A 691 -8.51 16.72 -6.67
N LYS A 692 -8.80 17.25 -5.47
CA LYS A 692 -8.21 18.51 -4.99
C LYS A 692 -6.71 18.39 -4.76
N ARG A 693 -6.21 17.26 -4.26
CA ARG A 693 -4.76 17.01 -4.06
C ARG A 693 -4.02 16.55 -5.33
N ALA A 694 -4.73 16.05 -6.34
CA ALA A 694 -4.12 15.49 -7.56
C ALA A 694 -3.21 16.44 -8.37
N PRO A 695 -3.42 17.79 -8.38
CA PRO A 695 -2.47 18.75 -8.94
C PRO A 695 -1.06 18.69 -8.34
N PHE A 696 -0.89 18.00 -7.22
CA PHE A 696 0.39 17.85 -6.52
C PHE A 696 0.82 16.37 -6.41
N VAL A 697 0.21 15.49 -7.24
CA VAL A 697 0.53 14.06 -7.38
C VAL A 697 0.88 13.78 -8.85
N ASP A 698 2.17 13.65 -9.15
CA ASP A 698 2.66 13.49 -10.53
C ASP A 698 2.40 12.10 -11.12
N GLN A 699 2.25 11.07 -10.27
CA GLN A 699 1.75 9.75 -10.64
C GLN A 699 0.24 9.65 -10.39
N SER A 700 -0.22 8.77 -9.49
CA SER A 700 -1.60 8.68 -9.02
C SER A 700 -1.68 8.28 -7.54
N GLN A 701 -2.86 7.87 -7.12
CA GLN A 701 -3.21 7.48 -5.76
C GLN A 701 -4.14 6.28 -5.81
N SER A 702 -3.90 5.29 -4.95
CA SER A 702 -4.79 4.13 -4.81
C SER A 702 -6.07 4.56 -4.09
N LEU A 703 -7.09 4.96 -4.85
CA LEU A 703 -8.35 5.45 -4.30
C LEU A 703 -9.37 4.30 -4.17
N ASN A 704 -9.47 3.74 -2.97
CA ASN A 704 -10.57 2.85 -2.61
C ASN A 704 -11.88 3.62 -2.48
N LEU A 705 -12.99 2.99 -2.91
CA LEU A 705 -14.34 3.50 -2.75
C LEU A 705 -15.20 2.47 -2.02
N PHE A 706 -16.11 2.95 -1.18
CA PHE A 706 -16.88 2.15 -0.24
C PHE A 706 -18.37 2.29 -0.51
N ILE A 707 -19.08 1.18 -0.64
CA ILE A 707 -20.52 1.23 -0.86
C ILE A 707 -21.24 0.14 -0.08
N GLU A 708 -22.23 0.53 0.68
CA GLU A 708 -23.19 -0.42 1.25
C GLU A 708 -24.27 -0.73 0.22
N SER A 709 -24.51 -2.03 -0.01
CA SER A 709 -25.49 -2.52 -1.01
C SER A 709 -25.30 -1.88 -2.41
N PRO A 710 -24.23 -2.24 -3.14
CA PRO A 710 -23.94 -1.69 -4.46
C PRO A 710 -25.10 -1.87 -5.43
N SER A 711 -25.41 -0.82 -6.20
CA SER A 711 -26.28 -0.92 -7.36
C SER A 711 -25.59 -0.32 -8.58
N ILE A 712 -25.88 -0.86 -9.77
CA ILE A 712 -25.25 -0.41 -11.03
C ILE A 712 -25.44 1.10 -11.22
N GLY A 713 -26.62 1.65 -10.90
CA GLY A 713 -26.90 3.07 -11.01
C GLY A 713 -26.01 3.94 -10.10
N LYS A 714 -25.81 3.53 -8.84
CA LYS A 714 -24.94 4.25 -7.89
C LYS A 714 -23.46 4.17 -8.30
N LEU A 715 -23.00 2.99 -8.72
CA LEU A 715 -21.62 2.81 -9.19
C LEU A 715 -21.38 3.63 -10.45
N SER A 716 -22.30 3.55 -11.42
CA SER A 716 -22.25 4.28 -12.68
C SER A 716 -22.05 5.79 -12.45
N SER A 717 -22.87 6.41 -11.59
CA SER A 717 -22.75 7.84 -11.29
C SER A 717 -21.48 8.18 -10.52
N MET A 718 -21.05 7.32 -9.59
CA MET A 718 -19.82 7.50 -8.82
C MET A 718 -18.57 7.50 -9.71
N TYR A 719 -18.40 6.52 -10.59
CA TYR A 719 -17.24 6.45 -11.48
C TYR A 719 -17.29 7.49 -12.61
N MET A 720 -18.49 7.86 -13.08
CA MET A 720 -18.65 9.00 -14.00
C MET A 720 -18.23 10.31 -13.32
N TYR A 721 -18.55 10.48 -12.04
CA TYR A 721 -18.13 11.64 -11.26
C TYR A 721 -16.60 11.67 -11.07
N ALA A 722 -15.98 10.54 -10.74
CA ALA A 722 -14.53 10.42 -10.63
C ALA A 722 -13.82 10.82 -11.95
N TRP A 723 -14.31 10.32 -13.08
CA TRP A 723 -13.81 10.69 -14.41
C TRP A 723 -13.93 12.20 -14.66
N LYS A 724 -15.12 12.80 -14.44
CA LYS A 724 -15.35 14.24 -14.63
C LYS A 724 -14.48 15.12 -13.74
N LYS A 725 -14.11 14.62 -12.56
CA LYS A 725 -13.17 15.30 -11.66
C LYS A 725 -11.71 15.16 -12.07
N GLY A 726 -11.44 14.42 -13.15
CA GLY A 726 -10.11 14.23 -13.69
C GLY A 726 -9.24 13.25 -12.91
N ILE A 727 -9.83 12.45 -12.01
CA ILE A 727 -9.13 11.35 -11.32
C ILE A 727 -8.42 10.49 -12.35
N LYS A 728 -7.17 10.11 -12.06
CA LYS A 728 -6.37 9.27 -12.95
C LYS A 728 -6.69 7.78 -12.75
N THR A 729 -6.83 7.33 -11.51
CA THR A 729 -7.12 5.93 -11.18
C THR A 729 -8.03 5.78 -9.96
N THR A 730 -8.78 4.68 -9.93
CA THR A 730 -9.48 4.16 -8.76
C THR A 730 -8.99 2.73 -8.51
N TYR A 731 -9.15 2.26 -7.27
CA TYR A 731 -8.65 0.95 -6.85
C TYR A 731 -9.80 -0.03 -6.52
N TYR A 732 -9.87 -0.56 -5.30
CA TYR A 732 -10.96 -1.46 -4.94
C TYR A 732 -12.27 -0.72 -4.75
N LEU A 733 -13.34 -1.36 -5.24
CA LEU A 733 -14.67 -1.16 -4.68
C LEU A 733 -14.84 -2.09 -3.48
N ARG A 734 -14.95 -1.54 -2.29
CA ARG A 734 -15.29 -2.27 -1.08
C ARG A 734 -16.79 -2.23 -0.90
N SER A 735 -17.42 -3.39 -0.84
CA SER A 735 -18.86 -3.50 -0.62
C SER A 735 -19.20 -4.42 0.54
N ARG A 736 -20.25 -4.06 1.27
CA ARG A 736 -20.88 -4.93 2.27
C ARG A 736 -22.40 -5.01 2.05
N PRO A 737 -23.04 -6.15 2.37
CA PRO A 737 -24.50 -6.22 2.40
C PRO A 737 -25.03 -5.27 3.48
N ALA A 738 -26.23 -4.70 3.28
CA ALA A 738 -26.88 -3.95 4.34
C ALA A 738 -27.18 -4.88 5.53
N THR A 739 -26.66 -4.54 6.70
CA THR A 739 -26.95 -5.27 7.94
C THR A 739 -28.38 -4.97 8.39
N SER A 740 -29.35 -5.75 7.90
CA SER A 740 -30.73 -5.79 8.42
C SER A 740 -31.16 -7.20 8.84
N ILE A 741 -30.22 -8.12 9.08
CA ILE A 741 -30.56 -9.42 9.67
C ILE A 741 -30.62 -9.24 11.19
N SER A 742 -31.82 -9.44 11.72
CA SER A 742 -32.19 -9.45 13.13
C SER A 742 -31.09 -10.09 13.99
N LYS A 743 -30.43 -9.26 14.79
CA LYS A 743 -29.47 -9.69 15.80
C LYS A 743 -30.22 -10.58 16.80
N VAL A 744 -30.06 -11.89 16.67
CA VAL A 744 -30.45 -12.84 17.72
C VAL A 744 -29.54 -12.55 18.91
N THR A 745 -30.00 -11.69 19.81
CA THR A 745 -29.41 -11.52 21.14
C THR A 745 -29.39 -12.88 21.81
N VAL A 746 -28.19 -13.43 22.00
CA VAL A 746 -27.97 -14.66 22.75
C VAL A 746 -28.36 -14.42 24.20
N LYS A 747 -29.56 -14.85 24.58
CA LYS A 747 -29.81 -15.42 25.91
C LYS A 747 -29.65 -16.93 25.77
N ASN A 748 -28.69 -17.48 26.50
CA ASN A 748 -28.40 -18.90 26.75
C ASN A 748 -29.40 -19.90 26.15
N SER A 749 -28.99 -20.61 25.10
CA SER A 749 -29.38 -22.01 24.91
C SER A 749 -28.36 -22.74 24.02
N THR A 750 -28.02 -23.94 24.46
CA THR A 750 -27.15 -24.90 23.79
C THR A 750 -27.82 -25.44 22.52
N ALA A 751 -27.30 -25.09 21.35
CA ALA A 751 -27.58 -25.82 20.12
C ALA A 751 -26.34 -25.81 19.20
N THR A 752 -26.01 -27.00 18.71
CA THR A 752 -24.93 -27.32 17.78
C THR A 752 -25.10 -26.62 16.43
N PRO A 753 -24.02 -26.08 15.82
CA PRO A 753 -24.13 -25.45 14.50
C PRO A 753 -24.05 -26.49 13.38
N THR A 754 -25.04 -26.47 12.48
CA THR A 754 -24.93 -27.00 11.11
C THR A 754 -24.20 -25.98 10.21
N PRO A 755 -23.41 -26.42 9.21
CA PRO A 755 -22.67 -25.51 8.35
C PRO A 755 -23.59 -24.95 7.27
N SER A 756 -23.85 -23.63 7.30
CA SER A 756 -24.36 -22.89 6.14
C SER A 756 -23.19 -22.34 5.32
N SER A 757 -23.20 -22.67 4.03
CA SER A 757 -22.28 -22.16 3.02
C SER A 757 -22.56 -20.69 2.74
N ASN A 758 -21.84 -19.78 3.40
CA ASN A 758 -21.79 -18.37 3.03
C ASN A 758 -20.63 -18.15 2.04
N PRO A 759 -20.84 -17.40 0.95
CA PRO A 759 -19.75 -17.06 0.03
C PRO A 759 -18.76 -16.13 0.74
N ASN A 760 -17.51 -16.58 0.84
CA ASN A 760 -16.37 -15.81 1.34
C ASN A 760 -16.19 -14.53 0.49
N LEU A 761 -16.62 -13.39 1.03
CA LEU A 761 -15.93 -12.12 0.85
C LEU A 761 -14.97 -12.03 2.04
N GLU A 762 -13.75 -12.53 1.86
CA GLU A 762 -12.67 -12.40 2.85
C GLU A 762 -12.54 -10.92 3.26
N ASN A 763 -12.54 -10.71 4.58
CA ASN A 763 -12.40 -9.47 5.32
C ASN A 763 -12.28 -8.16 4.48
N PRO A 764 -13.39 -7.38 4.27
CA PRO A 764 -13.36 -6.14 3.47
C PRO A 764 -12.45 -5.05 4.05
N GLU A 765 -11.90 -5.28 5.24
CA GLU A 765 -11.01 -4.38 5.98
C GLU A 765 -9.54 -4.45 5.54
N VAL A 766 -9.12 -5.39 4.67
CA VAL A 766 -7.71 -5.51 4.27
C VAL A 766 -7.50 -5.64 2.75
N CYS A 767 -6.43 -5.03 2.23
CA CYS A 767 -5.98 -5.18 0.85
C CYS A 767 -5.21 -6.50 0.67
N GLU A 768 -5.80 -7.48 -0.04
CA GLU A 768 -5.17 -8.79 -0.33
C GLU A 768 -3.84 -8.66 -1.06
N ALA A 769 -3.73 -7.70 -1.99
CA ALA A 769 -2.51 -7.45 -2.75
C ALA A 769 -1.36 -6.86 -1.91
N CYS A 770 -1.66 -6.29 -0.73
CA CYS A 770 -0.69 -5.63 0.15
C CYS A 770 -0.40 -6.41 1.45
N GLN A 771 -1.06 -7.55 1.68
CA GLN A 771 -0.73 -8.49 2.76
C GLN A 771 0.54 -9.27 2.43
#